data_AF-A0A1Z9ULW0-F1
#
_entry.id   AF-A0A1Z9ULW0-F1
#
_cell.length_a   1.000
_cell.length_b   1.000
_cell.length_c   1.000
_cell.angle_alpha   90.00
_cell.angle_beta   90.00
_cell.angle_gamma   90.00
#
_symmetry.space_group_name_H-M   'P 1'
#
loop_
_entity.id
_entity.type
_entity.pdbx_description
1 polymer ?
#
loop_
_entity_poly.entity_id
_entity_poly.type
_entity_poly.pdbx_seq_one_letter_code
_entity_poly.pdbx_strand_id
1 'polypeptide(L)'
;MSMKSFSVILKEQKDTVVFAFGRFNPPTTGHEKLINKVASVAGTSDYFIYPSFTQKPSKDPLPHSLKIAYMRKMFPKHARKIIADKSAVTAINIAVKLYEKGYKNLIMVAGSDRIAEFKKLLQTYNGVEGKRHGFYKFDKIDVVSAGERDPDAEGVTGMSASKMRAAAAEGDIQSFKKGLPIGFKDTEKLFKDVRKYMNIRDEKDLGEMNDYELFRDAYLTGLICNVGDMTDNGEIVRRGTNYVTIVTESGDYQKVWLRDLQEQKVKQDPDIKKRPGTQPAKYYGKDADGDEMAKSTKQARARHFEKGAKKDDDDPSAYKPAPGDKSADTKPSKYTKKFKQMFGEKDNPRIPRKKGQHQNSPSHSDLYTDENPVGTIKGLGFKDVETAKASIKKIENSGKTHAHKIQAAVAMEQRAKVAGKKEEASIYRKYIDKMKEKTKEMQKENAPDTQDAMKRYKDGKAGFTDIAHLKAKGLIPRTDGTKRKSAKYESFKLVEKLEGLVKKSDKSGIPYSILKKVYDRGMAAWRTGHRPGTTPQQWGYARVNSFIVGGKTRTTGDADLWKKYKGMKETLGETIEPNPQNIIEEAIDYHLECHVPLSESIFRMHSESYYEFYKQLKVRYNNKELKDISVFDEDLLKTDIGEFELYEGKEVPLDVPLFEDEHVELNVPKRGGPKKFYVYVKDGDKVKKVTFGDTTGLKVKLDDVEARKNFAARHNCDTANDKTTARYWSCRLPYYADSLGLSGGGRFFW
;
A
#
# COMPACT_ATOMS: atom_id res chain seq x y z
N MET A 1 -48.57 25.24 55.47
CA MET A 1 -47.56 26.29 55.68
C MET A 1 -46.27 25.89 55.01
N SER A 2 -45.66 26.85 54.32
CA SER A 2 -44.41 26.77 53.60
C SER A 2 -43.24 26.47 54.55
N MET A 3 -42.40 25.49 54.20
CA MET A 3 -40.98 25.51 54.53
C MET A 3 -40.18 25.05 53.31
N LYS A 4 -40.07 25.94 52.32
CA LYS A 4 -38.83 26.01 51.55
C LYS A 4 -37.82 26.73 52.43
N SER A 5 -36.79 26.05 52.94
CA SER A 5 -35.47 26.65 53.20
C SER A 5 -34.46 25.62 53.72
N PHE A 6 -33.28 25.56 53.10
CA PHE A 6 -31.97 25.94 53.71
C PHE A 6 -30.73 25.32 53.03
N SER A 7 -30.88 24.47 52.00
CA SER A 7 -29.72 23.76 51.41
C SER A 7 -29.64 23.85 49.89
N VAL A 8 -30.08 24.97 49.30
CA VAL A 8 -29.36 25.51 48.13
C VAL A 8 -28.05 26.04 48.70
N ILE A 9 -27.15 25.12 49.02
CA ILE A 9 -25.79 25.41 49.41
C ILE A 9 -25.23 26.28 48.29
N LEU A 10 -24.89 27.51 48.66
CA LEU A 10 -24.11 28.46 47.91
C LEU A 10 -23.03 27.70 47.12
N LYS A 11 -23.32 27.36 45.85
CA LYS A 11 -22.25 27.15 44.89
C LYS A 11 -21.60 28.51 44.79
N GLU A 12 -20.51 28.67 45.53
CA GLU A 12 -19.57 29.77 45.39
C GLU A 12 -19.40 29.99 43.88
N GLN A 13 -20.05 31.04 43.37
CA GLN A 13 -20.15 31.26 41.94
C GLN A 13 -18.76 31.65 41.47
N LYS A 14 -18.12 30.76 40.73
CA LYS A 14 -16.81 31.03 40.16
C LYS A 14 -16.96 32.13 39.11
N ASP A 15 -16.26 33.25 39.30
CA ASP A 15 -16.50 34.44 38.50
C ASP A 15 -16.15 34.27 37.02
N THR A 16 -15.00 33.68 36.71
CA THR A 16 -14.48 33.59 35.34
C THR A 16 -14.03 32.18 34.99
N VAL A 17 -14.29 31.76 33.76
CA VAL A 17 -13.74 30.53 33.18
C VAL A 17 -13.09 30.79 31.83
N VAL A 18 -11.93 30.17 31.62
CA VAL A 18 -11.19 30.25 30.37
C VAL A 18 -11.20 28.89 29.68
N PHE A 19 -11.50 28.83 28.38
CA PHE A 19 -11.42 27.57 27.66
C PHE A 19 -10.79 27.71 26.28
N ALA A 20 -10.22 26.60 25.80
CA ALA A 20 -9.81 26.47 24.40
C ALA A 20 -10.46 25.24 23.77
N PHE A 21 -10.80 25.38 22.50
CA PHE A 21 -11.38 24.33 21.68
C PHE A 21 -10.56 24.15 20.39
N GLY A 22 -10.18 22.91 20.07
CA GLY A 22 -9.28 22.66 18.94
C GLY A 22 -9.27 21.22 18.45
N ARG A 23 -8.68 20.99 17.27
CA ARG A 23 -8.64 19.66 16.64
C ARG A 23 -7.58 18.73 17.24
N PHE A 24 -6.41 19.27 17.58
CA PHE A 24 -5.28 18.55 18.19
C PHE A 24 -4.95 17.21 17.49
N ASN A 25 -4.84 17.18 16.16
CA ASN A 25 -4.75 15.92 15.40
C ASN A 25 -3.59 15.86 14.38
N PRO A 26 -2.38 15.40 14.74
CA PRO A 26 -1.97 15.02 16.09
C PRO A 26 -1.71 16.22 17.02
N PRO A 27 -1.65 16.02 18.34
CA PRO A 27 -1.17 17.03 19.28
C PRO A 27 0.32 17.35 19.00
N THR A 28 0.71 18.62 19.20
CA THR A 28 2.04 19.15 18.83
C THR A 28 2.53 20.16 19.86
N THR A 29 3.81 20.50 19.85
CA THR A 29 4.40 21.58 20.68
C THR A 29 3.71 22.95 20.47
N GLY A 30 3.20 23.22 19.27
CA GLY A 30 2.40 24.43 19.02
C GLY A 30 1.11 24.48 19.85
N HIS A 31 0.49 23.33 20.12
CA HIS A 31 -0.68 23.25 20.99
C HIS A 31 -0.32 23.47 22.46
N GLU A 32 0.91 23.15 22.86
CA GLU A 32 1.40 23.45 24.21
C GLU A 32 1.40 24.95 24.49
N LYS A 33 1.86 25.76 23.53
CA LYS A 33 1.84 27.23 23.64
C LYS A 33 0.42 27.76 23.83
N LEU A 34 -0.55 27.21 23.08
CA LEU A 34 -1.96 27.55 23.24
C LEU A 34 -2.46 27.21 24.66
N ILE A 35 -2.18 26.01 25.15
CA ILE A 35 -2.61 25.56 26.48
C ILE A 35 -1.94 26.39 27.59
N ASN A 36 -0.65 26.71 27.45
CA ASN A 36 0.06 27.57 28.37
C ASN A 36 -0.51 28.99 28.38
N LYS A 37 -0.90 29.52 27.21
CA LYS A 37 -1.55 30.82 27.10
C LYS A 37 -2.93 30.80 27.77
N VAL A 38 -3.71 29.72 27.60
CA VAL A 38 -4.98 29.53 28.29
C VAL A 38 -4.79 29.57 29.80
N ALA A 39 -3.80 28.84 30.32
CA ALA A 39 -3.48 28.84 31.75
C ALA A 39 -3.03 30.23 32.23
N SER A 40 -2.23 30.94 31.45
CA SER A 40 -1.78 32.31 31.75
C SER A 40 -2.92 33.32 31.77
N VAL A 41 -3.85 33.24 30.82
CA VAL A 41 -5.05 34.11 30.76
C VAL A 41 -6.01 33.80 31.91
N ALA A 42 -6.08 32.53 32.33
CA ALA A 42 -6.90 32.13 33.46
C ALA A 42 -6.35 32.64 34.80
N GLY A 43 -5.03 32.68 34.97
CA GLY A 43 -4.41 33.06 36.24
C GLY A 43 -4.85 32.10 37.36
N THR A 44 -5.64 32.60 38.31
CA THR A 44 -6.25 31.81 39.40
C THR A 44 -7.61 31.21 39.03
N SER A 45 -8.22 31.67 37.93
CA SER A 45 -9.52 31.20 37.46
C SER A 45 -9.43 29.78 36.87
N ASP A 46 -10.57 29.10 36.83
CA ASP A 46 -10.62 27.77 36.23
C ASP A 46 -10.45 27.83 34.71
N TYR A 47 -9.74 26.83 34.17
CA TYR A 47 -9.63 26.67 32.72
C TYR A 47 -9.77 25.23 32.26
N PHE A 48 -10.24 25.07 31.02
CA PHE A 48 -10.51 23.78 30.41
C PHE A 48 -10.07 23.72 28.95
N ILE A 49 -9.51 22.58 28.56
CA ILE A 49 -9.12 22.31 27.17
C ILE A 49 -10.03 21.22 26.62
N TYR A 50 -10.73 21.54 25.53
CA TYR A 50 -11.68 20.65 24.87
C TYR A 50 -11.18 20.23 23.48
N PRO A 51 -10.75 18.96 23.31
CA PRO A 51 -10.41 18.43 22.01
C PRO A 51 -11.67 18.11 21.18
N SER A 52 -11.65 18.39 19.89
CA SER A 52 -12.76 18.11 18.98
C SER A 52 -12.98 16.61 18.76
N PHE A 53 -14.23 16.24 18.50
CA PHE A 53 -14.69 14.89 18.12
C PHE A 53 -14.60 14.60 16.62
N THR A 54 -14.23 15.58 15.78
CA THR A 54 -14.12 15.35 14.34
C THR A 54 -13.09 14.26 14.03
N GLN A 55 -13.47 13.32 13.16
CA GLN A 55 -12.62 12.26 12.65
C GLN A 55 -12.74 12.18 11.13
N LYS A 56 -11.63 12.40 10.43
CA LYS A 56 -11.52 12.35 8.96
C LYS A 56 -10.11 11.85 8.63
N PRO A 57 -9.92 10.73 7.91
CA PRO A 57 -8.61 10.12 7.75
C PRO A 57 -7.48 11.08 7.37
N SER A 58 -7.71 11.99 6.42
CA SER A 58 -6.68 12.95 5.96
C SER A 58 -6.48 14.18 6.87
N LYS A 59 -7.53 14.66 7.54
CA LYS A 59 -7.51 15.93 8.29
C LYS A 59 -7.45 15.73 9.80
N ASP A 60 -8.16 14.73 10.28
CA ASP A 60 -8.35 14.37 11.67
C ASP A 60 -8.26 12.83 11.86
N PRO A 61 -7.07 12.21 11.70
CA PRO A 61 -6.93 10.76 11.77
C PRO A 61 -7.22 10.19 13.17
N LEU A 62 -6.62 10.75 14.23
CA LEU A 62 -6.74 10.17 15.57
C LEU A 62 -8.17 10.25 16.13
N PRO A 63 -8.71 9.14 16.67
CA PRO A 63 -9.98 9.16 17.39
C PRO A 63 -9.86 9.96 18.70
N HIS A 64 -11.01 10.44 19.19
CA HIS A 64 -11.07 11.37 20.34
C HIS A 64 -10.41 10.80 21.61
N SER A 65 -10.59 9.51 21.90
CA SER A 65 -9.97 8.83 23.05
C SER A 65 -8.44 8.85 23.00
N LEU A 66 -7.86 8.41 21.87
CA LEU A 66 -6.41 8.41 21.67
C LEU A 66 -5.83 9.82 21.71
N LYS A 67 -6.54 10.78 21.08
CA LYS A 67 -6.16 12.19 21.10
C LYS A 67 -6.00 12.72 22.53
N ILE A 68 -6.97 12.46 23.40
CA ILE A 68 -6.89 12.86 24.82
C ILE A 68 -5.76 12.15 25.54
N ALA A 69 -5.61 10.83 25.33
CA ALA A 69 -4.54 10.06 25.94
C ALA A 69 -3.17 10.65 25.60
N TYR A 70 -2.95 10.98 24.32
CA TYR A 70 -1.72 11.63 23.87
C TYR A 70 -1.55 13.04 24.43
N MET A 71 -2.60 13.87 24.43
CA MET A 71 -2.51 15.21 25.01
C MET A 71 -2.19 15.18 26.51
N ARG A 72 -2.79 14.27 27.28
CA ARG A 72 -2.50 14.13 28.72
C ARG A 72 -1.07 13.68 28.99
N LYS A 73 -0.54 12.78 28.15
CA LYS A 73 0.86 12.34 28.22
C LYS A 73 1.87 13.41 27.79
N MET A 74 1.55 14.19 26.75
CA MET A 74 2.41 15.27 26.27
C MET A 74 2.40 16.49 27.18
N PHE A 75 1.26 16.79 27.79
CA PHE A 75 1.06 17.99 28.62
C PHE A 75 0.64 17.60 30.05
N PRO A 76 1.52 16.92 30.82
CA PRO A 76 1.17 16.38 32.14
C PRO A 76 0.72 17.47 33.11
N LYS A 77 1.30 18.68 33.02
CA LYS A 77 0.92 19.85 33.83
C LYS A 77 -0.55 20.25 33.65
N HIS A 78 -1.13 19.99 32.48
CA HIS A 78 -2.49 20.36 32.13
C HIS A 78 -3.43 19.14 32.02
N ALA A 79 -2.95 17.94 32.33
CA ALA A 79 -3.67 16.68 32.09
C ALA A 79 -5.08 16.65 32.71
N ARG A 80 -5.22 17.17 33.93
CA ARG A 80 -6.51 17.26 34.66
C ARG A 80 -7.47 18.29 34.06
N LYS A 81 -6.95 19.28 33.33
CA LYS A 81 -7.74 20.33 32.68
C LYS A 81 -8.11 19.98 31.22
N ILE A 82 -7.57 18.88 30.68
CA ILE A 82 -7.97 18.31 29.38
C ILE A 82 -9.21 17.43 29.59
N ILE A 83 -10.35 17.91 29.09
CA ILE A 83 -11.66 17.33 29.35
C ILE A 83 -12.04 16.33 28.26
N ALA A 84 -12.45 15.14 28.71
CA ALA A 84 -12.98 14.06 27.88
C ALA A 84 -14.50 14.04 28.03
N ASP A 85 -15.22 14.69 27.14
CA ASP A 85 -16.66 14.89 27.32
C ASP A 85 -17.42 14.78 25.99
N LYS A 86 -18.18 13.68 25.85
CA LYS A 86 -18.89 13.29 24.63
C LYS A 86 -19.92 14.32 24.15
N SER A 87 -20.49 15.14 25.05
CA SER A 87 -21.47 16.17 24.67
C SER A 87 -20.85 17.55 24.45
N ALA A 88 -19.54 17.73 24.65
CA ALA A 88 -18.81 18.95 24.34
C ALA A 88 -18.35 18.99 22.86
N VAL A 89 -19.29 18.89 21.92
CA VAL A 89 -19.00 18.73 20.49
C VAL A 89 -18.63 20.06 19.81
N THR A 90 -19.29 21.15 20.21
CA THR A 90 -19.09 22.50 19.63
C THR A 90 -18.75 23.52 20.73
N ALA A 91 -18.23 24.68 20.33
CA ALA A 91 -17.97 25.80 21.24
C ALA A 91 -19.23 26.25 22.00
N ILE A 92 -20.41 26.15 21.38
CA ILE A 92 -21.69 26.48 22.02
C ILE A 92 -22.07 25.43 23.08
N ASN A 93 -21.96 24.13 22.77
CA ASN A 93 -22.22 23.08 23.77
C ASN A 93 -21.29 23.21 24.98
N ILE A 94 -20.05 23.64 24.76
CA ILE A 94 -19.09 23.92 25.84
C ILE A 94 -19.57 25.12 26.66
N ALA A 95 -19.97 26.22 26.01
CA ALA A 95 -20.49 27.41 26.68
C ALA A 95 -21.72 27.10 27.55
N VAL A 96 -22.69 26.32 27.05
CA VAL A 96 -23.85 25.86 27.85
C VAL A 96 -23.42 25.12 29.10
N LYS A 97 -22.49 24.17 28.98
CA LYS A 97 -22.01 23.40 30.13
C LYS A 97 -21.26 24.22 31.15
N LEU A 98 -20.47 25.19 30.68
CA LEU A 98 -19.79 26.12 31.57
C LEU A 98 -20.81 27.00 32.29
N TYR A 99 -21.87 27.43 31.61
CA TYR A 99 -22.96 28.15 32.25
C TYR A 99 -23.69 27.30 33.29
N GLU A 100 -24.03 26.04 32.98
CA GLU A 100 -24.64 25.09 33.94
C GLU A 100 -23.76 24.81 35.17
N LYS A 101 -22.43 24.90 35.01
CA LYS A 101 -21.48 24.79 36.12
C LYS A 101 -21.50 26.02 37.04
N GLY A 102 -22.12 27.13 36.63
CA GLY A 102 -22.33 28.32 37.45
C GLY A 102 -21.35 29.46 37.20
N TYR A 103 -20.63 29.48 36.07
CA TYR A 103 -19.71 30.57 35.73
C TYR A 103 -20.44 31.79 35.17
N LYS A 104 -20.01 33.00 35.55
CA LYS A 104 -20.59 34.28 35.10
C LYS A 104 -19.91 34.88 33.87
N ASN A 105 -18.58 34.76 33.79
CA ASN A 105 -17.77 35.31 32.71
C ASN A 105 -17.08 34.20 31.91
N LEU A 106 -17.12 34.31 30.59
CA LEU A 106 -16.55 33.35 29.66
C LEU A 106 -15.42 33.98 28.84
N ILE A 107 -14.24 33.37 28.87
CA ILE A 107 -13.12 33.75 28.01
C ILE A 107 -12.74 32.56 27.13
N MET A 108 -12.80 32.72 25.81
CA MET A 108 -12.32 31.73 24.86
C MET A 108 -10.93 32.13 24.36
N VAL A 109 -9.96 31.22 24.41
CA VAL A 109 -8.66 31.43 23.74
C VAL A 109 -8.65 30.65 22.44
N ALA A 110 -8.44 31.36 21.33
CA ALA A 110 -8.46 30.80 19.98
C ALA A 110 -7.27 31.29 19.13
N GLY A 111 -7.01 30.61 18.01
CA GLY A 111 -6.09 31.11 17.00
C GLY A 111 -6.59 32.39 16.35
N SER A 112 -5.67 33.25 15.89
CA SER A 112 -5.98 34.56 15.29
C SER A 112 -6.92 34.47 14.08
N ASP A 113 -6.90 33.35 13.36
CA ASP A 113 -7.69 33.09 12.16
C ASP A 113 -9.21 32.98 12.40
N ARG A 114 -9.66 32.69 13.63
CA ARG A 114 -11.08 32.44 13.94
C ARG A 114 -11.68 33.30 15.05
N ILE A 115 -10.96 34.33 15.51
CA ILE A 115 -11.41 35.18 16.63
C ILE A 115 -12.74 35.88 16.32
N ALA A 116 -12.84 36.51 15.14
CA ALA A 116 -14.04 37.23 14.75
C ALA A 116 -15.26 36.30 14.62
N GLU A 117 -15.05 35.09 14.07
CA GLU A 117 -16.08 34.06 13.93
C GLU A 117 -16.59 33.60 15.29
N PHE A 118 -15.69 33.24 16.21
CA PHE A 118 -16.07 32.76 17.54
C PHE A 118 -16.68 33.84 18.41
N LYS A 119 -16.18 35.08 18.33
CA LYS A 119 -16.74 36.21 19.07
C LYS A 119 -18.18 36.48 18.65
N LYS A 120 -18.44 36.54 17.33
CA LYS A 120 -19.79 36.67 16.80
C LYS A 120 -20.67 35.51 17.23
N LEU A 121 -20.21 34.27 17.09
CA LEU A 121 -20.96 33.07 17.43
C LEU A 121 -21.40 33.06 18.91
N LEU A 122 -20.47 33.27 19.84
CA LEU A 122 -20.75 33.20 21.27
C LEU A 122 -21.61 34.38 21.75
N GLN A 123 -21.47 35.56 21.14
CA GLN A 123 -22.29 36.72 21.48
C GLN A 123 -23.71 36.62 20.91
N THR A 124 -23.88 36.16 19.67
CA THR A 124 -25.21 36.06 19.02
C THR A 124 -26.15 35.11 19.77
N TYR A 125 -25.64 34.02 20.35
CA TYR A 125 -26.46 33.06 21.09
C TYR A 125 -26.49 33.32 22.61
N ASN A 126 -25.89 34.40 23.11
CA ASN A 126 -25.92 34.72 24.53
C ASN A 126 -27.31 35.21 24.95
N GLY A 127 -27.97 34.50 25.87
CA GLY A 127 -29.34 34.78 26.30
C GLY A 127 -30.43 34.33 25.32
N VAL A 128 -30.07 33.59 24.28
CA VAL A 128 -31.01 33.01 23.30
C VAL A 128 -31.25 31.54 23.64
N GLU A 129 -32.51 31.14 23.75
CA GLU A 129 -32.89 29.75 24.00
C GLU A 129 -33.19 29.02 22.69
N GLY A 130 -32.61 27.83 22.52
CA GLY A 130 -32.96 26.99 21.37
C GLY A 130 -32.75 25.50 21.59
N LYS A 131 -33.70 24.71 21.10
CA LYS A 131 -33.78 23.24 21.27
C LYS A 131 -32.52 22.46 20.83
N ARG A 132 -31.70 23.02 19.93
CA ARG A 132 -30.49 22.35 19.39
C ARG A 132 -29.17 22.82 20.00
N HIS A 133 -29.11 24.03 20.54
CA HIS A 133 -27.86 24.64 21.01
C HIS A 133 -27.83 24.90 22.52
N GLY A 134 -28.94 24.67 23.23
CA GLY A 134 -29.05 24.89 24.68
C GLY A 134 -29.25 26.36 25.03
N PHE A 135 -29.11 26.69 26.31
CA PHE A 135 -29.21 28.06 26.82
C PHE A 135 -27.95 28.41 27.63
N TYR A 136 -27.41 29.59 27.40
CA TYR A 136 -26.41 30.20 28.27
C TYR A 136 -26.58 31.71 28.31
N LYS A 137 -26.24 32.33 29.43
CA LYS A 137 -26.27 33.79 29.58
C LYS A 137 -25.11 34.26 30.46
N PHE A 138 -23.99 34.58 29.84
CA PHE A 138 -22.83 35.14 30.53
C PHE A 138 -22.92 36.67 30.60
N ASP A 139 -22.42 37.24 31.69
CA ASP A 139 -22.35 38.69 31.90
C ASP A 139 -21.29 39.31 30.97
N LYS A 140 -20.16 38.62 30.81
CA LYS A 140 -19.07 39.00 29.90
C LYS A 140 -18.61 37.80 29.07
N ILE A 141 -18.51 38.00 27.76
CA ILE A 141 -17.91 37.04 26.81
C ILE A 141 -16.75 37.73 26.10
N ASP A 142 -15.55 37.17 26.24
CA ASP A 142 -14.36 37.64 25.54
C ASP A 142 -13.69 36.51 24.75
N VAL A 143 -13.02 36.87 23.65
CA VAL A 143 -12.27 35.94 22.80
C VAL A 143 -10.86 36.48 22.61
N VAL A 144 -9.89 35.84 23.25
CA VAL A 144 -8.49 36.27 23.30
C VAL A 144 -7.66 35.47 22.30
N SER A 145 -6.76 36.16 21.61
CA SER A 145 -5.80 35.52 20.69
C SER A 145 -4.75 34.73 21.45
N ALA A 146 -4.46 33.52 20.96
CA ALA A 146 -3.32 32.73 21.40
C ALA A 146 -1.97 33.26 20.87
N GLY A 147 -1.99 34.27 19.99
CA GLY A 147 -0.84 34.83 19.28
C GLY A 147 -0.83 34.47 17.80
N GLU A 148 -0.21 35.32 16.97
CA GLU A 148 0.03 35.01 15.56
C GLU A 148 1.14 33.97 15.43
N ARG A 149 0.93 33.03 14.52
CA ARG A 149 1.86 31.95 14.26
C ARG A 149 2.51 32.20 12.92
N ASP A 150 3.81 32.45 12.91
CA ASP A 150 4.60 32.49 11.69
C ASP A 150 4.65 31.07 11.08
N PRO A 151 4.01 30.81 9.92
CA PRO A 151 4.01 29.51 9.27
C PRO A 151 5.38 29.10 8.72
N ASP A 152 6.26 30.08 8.51
CA ASP A 152 7.55 29.99 7.83
C ASP A 152 8.74 30.00 8.79
N ALA A 153 8.52 30.20 10.10
CA ALA A 153 9.56 30.14 11.12
C ALA A 153 10.26 28.76 11.13
N GLU A 154 11.58 28.76 10.91
CA GLU A 154 12.41 27.56 10.97
C GLU A 154 12.51 27.02 12.42
N GLY A 155 12.29 25.71 12.59
CA GLY A 155 12.42 25.01 13.88
C GLY A 155 11.13 24.50 14.51
N VAL A 156 11.16 24.21 15.82
CA VAL A 156 10.06 23.58 16.59
C VAL A 156 8.81 24.46 16.64
N THR A 157 8.96 25.77 16.40
CA THR A 157 7.91 26.79 16.45
C THR A 157 6.97 26.76 15.23
N GLY A 158 7.51 26.47 14.04
CA GLY A 158 6.78 26.41 12.77
C GLY A 158 6.00 25.11 12.50
N MET A 159 5.99 24.15 13.44
CA MET A 159 5.38 22.83 13.20
C MET A 159 3.89 22.74 13.52
N SER A 160 3.10 22.55 12.47
CA SER A 160 1.67 22.32 12.56
C SER A 160 1.34 20.83 12.54
N ALA A 161 0.14 20.49 13.03
CA ALA A 161 -0.40 19.15 12.90
C ALA A 161 -0.45 18.68 11.43
N SER A 162 -0.63 19.60 10.47
CA SER A 162 -0.60 19.29 9.04
C SER A 162 0.79 18.86 8.56
N LYS A 163 1.86 19.56 8.98
CA LYS A 163 3.24 19.16 8.68
C LYS A 163 3.57 17.78 9.26
N MET A 164 3.08 17.49 10.47
CA MET A 164 3.24 16.15 11.07
C MET A 164 2.46 15.05 10.33
N ARG A 165 1.25 15.32 9.82
CA ARG A 165 0.52 14.37 8.99
C ARG A 165 1.21 14.12 7.64
N ALA A 166 1.84 15.14 7.05
CA ALA A 166 2.63 14.99 5.83
C ALA A 166 3.86 14.10 6.08
N ALA A 167 4.63 14.38 7.14
CA ALA A 167 5.76 13.54 7.55
C ALA A 167 5.33 12.08 7.84
N ALA A 168 4.18 11.90 8.49
CA ALA A 168 3.60 10.57 8.71
C ALA A 168 3.21 9.88 7.40
N ALA A 169 2.73 10.61 6.39
CA ALA A 169 2.41 10.04 5.09
C ALA A 169 3.65 9.62 4.29
N GLU A 170 4.72 10.40 4.38
CA GLU A 170 6.00 10.17 3.69
C GLU A 170 6.89 9.12 4.38
N GLY A 171 6.55 8.70 5.60
CA GLY A 171 7.37 7.75 6.37
C GLY A 171 8.54 8.42 7.11
N ASP A 172 8.62 9.74 7.13
CA ASP A 172 9.70 10.49 7.78
C ASP A 172 9.44 10.68 9.28
N ILE A 173 9.89 9.71 10.08
CA ILE A 173 9.81 9.78 11.54
C ILE A 173 10.69 10.88 12.14
N GLN A 174 11.79 11.28 11.48
CA GLN A 174 12.70 12.28 12.01
C GLN A 174 12.06 13.67 11.97
N SER A 175 11.44 14.04 10.85
CA SER A 175 10.66 15.27 10.75
C SER A 175 9.44 15.24 11.66
N PHE A 176 8.80 14.09 11.82
CA PHE A 176 7.68 13.93 12.76
C PHE A 176 8.08 14.20 14.22
N LYS A 177 9.25 13.68 14.65
CA LYS A 177 9.77 13.84 16.02
C LYS A 177 10.02 15.29 16.39
N LYS A 178 10.43 16.13 15.44
CA LYS A 178 10.69 17.56 15.71
C LYS A 178 9.41 18.27 16.19
N GLY A 179 8.21 17.77 15.86
CA GLY A 179 6.91 18.38 16.19
C GLY A 179 6.39 18.09 17.60
N LEU A 180 7.12 17.24 18.33
CA LEU A 180 6.78 16.75 19.66
C LEU A 180 7.68 17.37 20.72
N PRO A 181 7.20 17.48 21.97
CA PRO A 181 8.03 17.96 23.07
C PRO A 181 9.24 17.05 23.28
N ILE A 182 10.37 17.66 23.62
CA ILE A 182 11.64 16.95 23.86
C ILE A 182 11.41 15.94 25.01
N GLY A 183 11.74 14.67 24.77
CA GLY A 183 11.58 13.60 25.76
C GLY A 183 10.26 12.83 25.74
N PHE A 184 9.38 13.08 24.75
CA PHE A 184 8.15 12.29 24.59
C PHE A 184 8.44 10.83 24.18
N LYS A 185 8.18 9.88 25.11
CA LYS A 185 8.51 8.45 24.94
C LYS A 185 7.70 7.74 23.85
N ASP A 186 6.42 8.08 23.69
CA ASP A 186 5.50 7.36 22.78
C ASP A 186 5.54 7.90 21.33
N THR A 187 6.68 8.46 20.89
CA THR A 187 6.80 9.09 19.55
C THR A 187 6.49 8.10 18.43
N GLU A 188 7.09 6.91 18.47
CA GLU A 188 6.87 5.85 17.47
C GLU A 188 5.44 5.34 17.47
N LYS A 189 4.85 5.18 18.66
CA LYS A 189 3.47 4.73 18.81
C LYS A 189 2.49 5.73 18.20
N LEU A 190 2.68 7.02 18.50
CA LEU A 190 1.86 8.08 17.92
C LEU A 190 2.01 8.15 16.40
N PHE A 191 3.22 7.99 15.87
CA PHE A 191 3.48 7.96 14.44
C PHE A 191 2.72 6.83 13.75
N LYS A 192 2.80 5.60 14.30
CA LYS A 192 2.08 4.42 13.82
C LYS A 192 0.57 4.60 13.92
N ASP A 193 0.06 5.13 15.02
CA ASP A 193 -1.38 5.40 15.19
C ASP A 193 -1.88 6.43 14.16
N VAL A 194 -1.13 7.52 13.93
CA VAL A 194 -1.48 8.49 12.89
C VAL A 194 -1.55 7.82 11.52
N ARG A 195 -0.56 7.00 11.15
CA ARG A 195 -0.55 6.28 9.85
C ARG A 195 -1.69 5.28 9.74
N LYS A 196 -1.93 4.49 10.78
CA LYS A 196 -3.06 3.54 10.89
C LYS A 196 -4.39 4.22 10.62
N TYR A 197 -4.68 5.33 11.30
CA TYR A 197 -5.95 6.04 11.14
C TYR A 197 -5.99 6.99 9.91
N MET A 198 -4.85 7.20 9.23
CA MET A 198 -4.80 7.76 7.88
C MET A 198 -5.06 6.70 6.79
N ASN A 199 -5.30 5.43 7.17
CA ASN A 199 -5.40 4.28 6.26
C ASN A 199 -4.13 4.04 5.43
N ILE A 200 -2.97 4.39 5.97
CA ILE A 200 -1.67 4.10 5.36
C ILE A 200 -1.21 2.75 5.92
N ARG A 201 -1.12 1.75 5.04
CA ARG A 201 -0.58 0.44 5.41
C ARG A 201 0.94 0.57 5.51
N ASP A 202 1.51 0.20 6.64
CA ASP A 202 2.95 0.03 6.74
C ASP A 202 3.35 -1.19 5.90
N GLU A 203 4.28 -1.00 4.96
CA GLU A 203 5.01 -2.11 4.36
C GLU A 203 5.76 -2.80 5.51
N LYS A 204 5.24 -3.95 5.94
CA LYS A 204 6.02 -4.86 6.77
C LYS A 204 7.13 -5.38 5.89
N ASP A 205 8.37 -5.06 6.23
CA ASP A 205 9.53 -5.78 5.72
C ASP A 205 9.34 -7.26 6.05
N LEU A 206 9.11 -8.07 5.02
CA LEU A 206 8.83 -9.51 5.12
C LEU A 206 10.13 -10.34 5.15
N GLY A 207 11.30 -9.69 5.27
CA GLY A 207 12.59 -10.33 5.15
C GLY A 207 13.10 -10.34 3.71
N GLU A 208 14.38 -10.69 3.53
CA GLU A 208 15.00 -10.78 2.21
C GLU A 208 14.31 -11.87 1.38
N MET A 209 13.81 -11.48 0.21
CA MET A 209 13.17 -12.37 -0.76
C MET A 209 14.24 -13.26 -1.40
N ASN A 210 14.55 -14.38 -0.74
CA ASN A 210 15.52 -15.36 -1.22
C ASN A 210 14.95 -16.22 -2.36
N ASP A 211 15.82 -16.95 -3.06
CA ASP A 211 15.43 -17.74 -4.25
C ASP A 211 14.34 -18.77 -3.95
N TYR A 212 14.30 -19.30 -2.71
CA TYR A 212 13.27 -20.23 -2.28
C TYR A 212 11.92 -19.53 -2.07
N GLU A 213 11.89 -18.34 -1.46
CA GLU A 213 10.66 -17.56 -1.28
C GLU A 213 10.09 -17.07 -2.63
N LEU A 214 10.94 -16.75 -3.61
CA LEU A 214 10.52 -16.49 -4.99
C LEU A 214 9.90 -17.71 -5.67
N PHE A 215 10.55 -18.87 -5.53
CA PHE A 215 10.05 -20.14 -6.07
C PHE A 215 8.73 -20.53 -5.42
N ARG A 216 8.61 -20.34 -4.11
CA ARG A 216 7.40 -20.58 -3.33
C ARG A 216 6.28 -19.63 -3.68
N ASP A 217 6.54 -18.34 -3.88
CA ASP A 217 5.53 -17.37 -4.32
C ASP A 217 5.02 -17.71 -5.74
N ALA A 218 5.92 -18.08 -6.65
CA ALA A 218 5.55 -18.57 -7.98
C ALA A 218 4.70 -19.86 -7.90
N TYR A 219 5.02 -20.75 -6.97
CA TYR A 219 4.21 -21.94 -6.71
C TYR A 219 2.83 -21.54 -6.18
N LEU A 220 2.73 -20.78 -5.10
CA LEU A 220 1.46 -20.40 -4.48
C LEU A 220 0.54 -19.61 -5.41
N THR A 221 1.11 -18.79 -6.29
CA THR A 221 0.37 -18.04 -7.33
C THR A 221 -0.04 -18.90 -8.53
N GLY A 222 0.40 -20.16 -8.59
CA GLY A 222 0.05 -21.13 -9.62
C GLY A 222 0.80 -20.95 -10.94
N LEU A 223 1.95 -20.26 -10.90
CA LEU A 223 2.82 -20.07 -12.07
C LEU A 223 3.68 -21.30 -12.37
N ILE A 224 3.99 -22.12 -11.37
CA ILE A 224 4.83 -23.33 -11.49
C ILE A 224 4.21 -24.53 -10.75
N CYS A 225 4.64 -25.74 -11.12
CA CYS A 225 4.27 -27.03 -10.51
C CYS A 225 2.75 -27.24 -10.38
N ASN A 226 2.05 -27.04 -11.49
CA ASN A 226 0.61 -27.25 -11.62
C ASN A 226 0.27 -28.74 -11.75
N VAL A 227 -0.99 -29.09 -11.47
CA VAL A 227 -1.47 -30.47 -11.68
C VAL A 227 -1.45 -30.79 -13.17
N GLY A 228 -0.79 -31.88 -13.54
CA GLY A 228 -0.49 -32.29 -14.91
C GLY A 228 0.91 -31.89 -15.41
N ASP A 229 1.69 -31.13 -14.64
CA ASP A 229 3.07 -30.80 -15.01
C ASP A 229 4.00 -32.01 -14.77
N MET A 230 4.83 -32.33 -15.75
CA MET A 230 5.84 -33.39 -15.65
C MET A 230 7.10 -32.90 -14.93
N THR A 231 7.55 -33.67 -13.94
CA THR A 231 8.86 -33.52 -13.26
C THR A 231 9.79 -34.67 -13.66
N ASP A 232 11.07 -34.60 -13.29
CA ASP A 232 12.05 -35.66 -13.57
C ASP A 232 11.68 -37.01 -12.90
N ASN A 233 10.84 -36.99 -11.87
CA ASN A 233 10.45 -38.18 -11.10
C ASN A 233 9.00 -38.62 -11.38
N GLY A 234 8.23 -37.90 -12.21
CA GLY A 234 6.82 -38.22 -12.44
C GLY A 234 5.89 -37.04 -12.72
N GLU A 235 4.63 -37.32 -13.01
CA GLU A 235 3.58 -36.32 -13.27
C GLU A 235 2.99 -35.79 -11.95
N ILE A 236 2.87 -34.47 -11.80
CA ILE A 236 2.23 -33.86 -10.63
C ILE A 236 0.73 -34.12 -10.66
N VAL A 237 0.24 -34.93 -9.73
CA VAL A 237 -1.19 -35.26 -9.60
C VAL A 237 -1.89 -34.40 -8.56
N ARG A 238 -1.17 -33.87 -7.57
CA ARG A 238 -1.75 -33.05 -6.50
C ARG A 238 -0.77 -32.00 -5.97
N ARG A 239 -1.33 -30.86 -5.56
CA ARG A 239 -0.60 -29.73 -4.98
C ARG A 239 -0.93 -29.59 -3.51
N GLY A 240 0.11 -29.51 -2.67
CA GLY A 240 0.03 -29.13 -1.26
C GLY A 240 0.39 -27.65 -1.06
N THR A 241 0.51 -27.19 0.18
CA THR A 241 0.91 -25.81 0.50
C THR A 241 2.39 -25.55 0.21
N ASN A 242 3.27 -26.51 0.50
CA ASN A 242 4.73 -26.41 0.29
C ASN A 242 5.34 -27.66 -0.39
N TYR A 243 4.53 -28.50 -1.02
CA TYR A 243 4.97 -29.75 -1.67
C TYR A 243 4.03 -30.11 -2.82
N VAL A 244 4.46 -31.03 -3.67
CA VAL A 244 3.60 -31.66 -4.68
C VAL A 244 3.62 -33.17 -4.53
N THR A 245 2.58 -33.84 -4.99
CA THR A 245 2.54 -35.29 -5.12
C THR A 245 2.69 -35.62 -6.59
N ILE A 246 3.69 -36.43 -6.91
CA ILE A 246 3.97 -36.93 -8.24
C ILE A 246 3.59 -38.41 -8.35
N VAL A 247 3.18 -38.85 -9.53
CA VAL A 247 3.06 -40.26 -9.87
C VAL A 247 4.26 -40.66 -10.73
N THR A 248 5.04 -41.64 -10.28
CA THR A 248 6.22 -42.13 -11.00
C THR A 248 5.81 -42.91 -12.26
N GLU A 249 6.74 -43.16 -13.19
CA GLU A 249 6.48 -44.01 -14.36
C GLU A 249 6.07 -45.45 -13.96
N SER A 250 6.43 -45.90 -12.75
CA SER A 250 5.99 -47.17 -12.17
C SER A 250 4.56 -47.15 -11.59
N GLY A 251 3.91 -45.97 -11.55
CA GLY A 251 2.56 -45.79 -11.03
C GLY A 251 2.48 -45.51 -9.52
N ASP A 252 3.62 -45.30 -8.86
CA ASP A 252 3.69 -45.05 -7.41
C ASP A 252 3.55 -43.56 -7.09
N TYR A 253 2.88 -43.24 -5.98
CA TYR A 253 2.71 -41.86 -5.53
C TYR A 253 3.84 -41.44 -4.59
N GLN A 254 4.53 -40.35 -4.91
CA GLN A 254 5.58 -39.78 -4.07
C GLN A 254 5.30 -38.32 -3.70
N LYS A 255 5.51 -37.97 -2.43
CA LYS A 255 5.42 -36.59 -1.93
C LYS A 255 6.81 -35.94 -2.02
N VAL A 256 6.91 -34.83 -2.76
CA VAL A 256 8.17 -34.10 -2.97
C VAL A 256 8.00 -32.66 -2.50
N TRP A 257 8.87 -32.22 -1.58
CA TRP A 257 8.83 -30.84 -1.05
C TRP A 257 9.36 -29.84 -2.08
N LEU A 258 8.82 -28.60 -2.06
CA LEU A 258 9.25 -27.55 -2.98
C LEU A 258 10.74 -27.22 -2.88
N ARG A 259 11.32 -27.38 -1.68
CA ARG A 259 12.75 -27.15 -1.43
C ARG A 259 13.60 -28.15 -2.20
N ASP A 260 13.18 -29.40 -2.22
CA ASP A 260 13.88 -30.49 -2.92
C ASP A 260 13.65 -30.42 -4.44
N LEU A 261 12.49 -29.94 -4.87
CA LEU A 261 12.18 -29.63 -6.28
C LEU A 261 13.04 -28.50 -6.83
N GLN A 262 13.36 -27.49 -6.02
CA GLN A 262 14.28 -26.42 -6.40
C GLN A 262 15.71 -26.95 -6.62
N GLU A 263 16.11 -27.99 -5.90
CA GLU A 263 17.45 -28.61 -5.99
C GLU A 263 17.58 -29.64 -7.14
N GLN A 264 16.48 -30.00 -7.81
CA GLN A 264 16.53 -30.81 -9.02
C GLN A 264 17.22 -30.03 -10.16
N LYS A 265 18.52 -30.26 -10.30
CA LYS A 265 19.41 -29.65 -11.29
C LYS A 265 18.79 -29.75 -12.69
N VAL A 266 18.30 -28.61 -13.18
CA VAL A 266 17.79 -28.44 -14.54
C VAL A 266 18.70 -29.15 -15.53
N LYS A 267 18.16 -30.13 -16.26
CA LYS A 267 18.91 -30.94 -17.23
C LYS A 267 19.78 -30.02 -18.10
N GLN A 268 21.09 -30.15 -17.95
CA GLN A 268 22.07 -29.37 -18.71
C GLN A 268 22.29 -30.02 -20.07
N ASP A 269 22.48 -29.21 -21.11
CA ASP A 269 22.74 -29.73 -22.45
C ASP A 269 24.10 -30.49 -22.45
N PRO A 270 24.16 -31.71 -22.99
CA PRO A 270 25.37 -32.54 -22.98
C PRO A 270 26.61 -31.85 -23.56
N ASP A 271 26.43 -30.95 -24.53
CA ASP A 271 27.52 -30.25 -25.24
C ASP A 271 28.14 -29.11 -24.43
N ILE A 272 27.52 -28.69 -23.32
CA ILE A 272 27.96 -27.57 -22.47
C ILE A 272 28.02 -27.90 -20.96
N LYS A 273 27.57 -29.10 -20.56
CA LYS A 273 27.49 -29.59 -19.16
C LYS A 273 28.74 -29.40 -18.31
N LYS A 274 29.93 -29.29 -18.91
CA LYS A 274 31.22 -29.11 -18.22
C LYS A 274 31.56 -27.65 -17.89
N ARG A 275 30.73 -26.67 -18.24
CA ARG A 275 31.00 -25.24 -17.99
C ARG A 275 30.19 -24.77 -16.77
N PRO A 276 30.82 -24.14 -15.76
CA PRO A 276 30.11 -23.64 -14.58
C PRO A 276 29.16 -22.48 -14.96
N GLY A 277 27.94 -22.48 -14.43
CA GLY A 277 26.94 -21.42 -14.65
C GLY A 277 26.14 -21.52 -15.96
N THR A 278 26.07 -22.69 -16.58
CA THR A 278 25.29 -22.90 -17.82
C THR A 278 23.79 -22.91 -17.58
N GLN A 279 23.05 -22.29 -18.52
CA GLN A 279 21.59 -22.24 -18.50
C GLN A 279 20.98 -23.63 -18.80
N PRO A 280 19.70 -23.88 -18.48
CA PRO A 280 19.03 -25.16 -18.77
C PRO A 280 19.11 -25.59 -20.25
N ALA A 281 19.06 -26.90 -20.55
CA ALA A 281 19.17 -27.44 -21.92
C ALA A 281 18.17 -26.82 -22.91
N LYS A 282 16.99 -26.39 -22.43
CA LYS A 282 15.97 -25.70 -23.23
C LYS A 282 16.50 -24.47 -23.97
N TYR A 283 17.44 -23.73 -23.38
CA TYR A 283 18.03 -22.52 -23.98
C TYR A 283 19.08 -22.81 -25.05
N TYR A 284 19.39 -24.09 -25.27
CA TYR A 284 20.38 -24.58 -26.22
C TYR A 284 19.80 -25.55 -27.25
N GLY A 285 18.52 -25.94 -27.13
CA GLY A 285 17.88 -26.89 -28.03
C GLY A 285 17.51 -26.32 -29.39
N LYS A 286 16.79 -25.19 -29.42
CA LYS A 286 16.25 -24.59 -30.65
C LYS A 286 16.51 -23.09 -30.74
N ASP A 287 16.79 -22.59 -31.94
CA ASP A 287 16.95 -21.15 -32.19
C ASP A 287 15.60 -20.42 -32.24
N ALA A 288 15.63 -19.12 -32.56
CA ALA A 288 14.42 -18.30 -32.58
C ALA A 288 13.41 -18.67 -33.68
N ASP A 289 13.88 -19.34 -34.74
CA ASP A 289 13.06 -19.79 -35.87
C ASP A 289 12.51 -21.21 -35.64
N GLY A 290 13.00 -21.89 -34.58
CA GLY A 290 12.53 -23.19 -34.11
C GLY A 290 13.38 -24.37 -34.59
N ASP A 291 14.50 -24.08 -35.25
CA ASP A 291 15.44 -25.05 -35.80
C ASP A 291 16.44 -25.51 -34.74
N GLU A 292 16.94 -26.74 -34.87
CA GLU A 292 17.87 -27.32 -33.91
C GLU A 292 19.24 -26.62 -33.94
N MET A 293 19.71 -26.16 -32.79
CA MET A 293 20.95 -25.40 -32.73
C MET A 293 22.20 -26.28 -32.87
N ALA A 294 23.08 -25.91 -33.79
CA ALA A 294 24.39 -26.54 -33.92
C ALA A 294 25.24 -26.38 -32.64
N LYS A 295 26.09 -27.38 -32.36
CA LYS A 295 26.99 -27.41 -31.19
C LYS A 295 27.85 -26.15 -31.03
N SER A 296 28.37 -25.61 -32.14
CA SER A 296 29.14 -24.36 -32.15
C SER A 296 28.31 -23.15 -31.70
N THR A 297 27.04 -23.08 -32.12
CA THR A 297 26.08 -22.04 -31.72
C THR A 297 25.74 -22.15 -30.23
N LYS A 298 25.52 -23.37 -29.72
CA LYS A 298 25.27 -23.60 -28.28
C LYS A 298 26.43 -23.10 -27.42
N GLN A 299 27.67 -23.40 -27.83
CA GLN A 299 28.88 -22.94 -27.14
C GLN A 299 29.06 -21.42 -27.21
N ALA A 300 28.81 -20.82 -28.37
CA ALA A 300 28.88 -19.36 -28.55
C ALA A 300 27.81 -18.64 -27.70
N ARG A 301 26.60 -19.19 -27.64
CA ARG A 301 25.49 -18.71 -26.82
C ARG A 301 25.80 -18.80 -25.33
N ALA A 302 26.42 -19.89 -24.88
CA ALA A 302 26.90 -20.01 -23.50
C ALA A 302 27.98 -18.96 -23.16
N ARG A 303 28.94 -18.71 -24.07
CA ARG A 303 29.94 -17.62 -23.89
C ARG A 303 29.28 -16.24 -23.87
N HIS A 304 28.22 -16.04 -24.64
CA HIS A 304 27.47 -14.79 -24.67
C HIS A 304 26.81 -14.51 -23.31
N PHE A 305 26.11 -15.49 -22.74
CA PHE A 305 25.50 -15.35 -21.41
C PHE A 305 26.53 -15.19 -20.29
N GLU A 306 27.65 -15.92 -20.34
CA GLU A 306 28.74 -15.76 -19.38
C GLU A 306 29.38 -14.36 -19.43
N LYS A 307 29.48 -13.77 -20.62
CA LYS A 307 29.95 -12.38 -20.80
C LYS A 307 28.91 -11.36 -20.36
N GLY A 308 27.62 -11.62 -20.61
CA GLY A 308 26.52 -10.75 -20.22
C GLY A 308 26.32 -10.71 -18.70
N ALA A 309 26.40 -11.85 -18.02
CA ALA A 309 26.26 -11.97 -16.56
C ALA A 309 27.34 -11.22 -15.76
N LYS A 310 28.43 -10.80 -16.41
CA LYS A 310 29.52 -10.01 -15.80
C LYS A 310 29.34 -8.50 -15.99
N LYS A 311 28.28 -8.05 -16.66
CA LYS A 311 27.99 -6.64 -16.94
C LYS A 311 26.93 -6.11 -15.98
N ASP A 312 26.99 -4.82 -15.69
CA ASP A 312 26.01 -4.14 -14.84
C ASP A 312 24.65 -4.04 -15.54
N ASP A 313 23.56 -4.07 -14.77
CA ASP A 313 22.18 -4.06 -15.27
C ASP A 313 21.83 -2.80 -16.09
N ASP A 314 22.58 -1.71 -15.89
CA ASP A 314 22.42 -0.45 -16.60
C ASP A 314 23.25 -0.36 -17.91
N ASP A 315 24.07 -1.37 -18.23
CA ASP A 315 24.86 -1.40 -19.46
C ASP A 315 24.01 -1.92 -20.65
N PRO A 316 23.71 -1.09 -21.66
CA PRO A 316 22.91 -1.50 -22.82
C PRO A 316 23.52 -2.70 -23.58
N SER A 317 24.83 -2.91 -23.45
CA SER A 317 25.53 -4.02 -24.08
C SER A 317 25.33 -5.37 -23.37
N ALA A 318 24.66 -5.41 -22.20
CA ALA A 318 24.20 -6.62 -21.53
C ALA A 318 22.96 -7.24 -22.21
N TYR A 319 22.18 -6.44 -22.92
CA TYR A 319 20.89 -6.83 -23.53
C TYR A 319 20.98 -7.12 -25.03
N LYS A 320 22.18 -7.41 -25.55
CA LYS A 320 22.34 -7.78 -26.95
C LYS A 320 21.68 -9.14 -27.24
N PRO A 321 21.02 -9.33 -28.39
CA PRO A 321 20.45 -10.62 -28.77
C PRO A 321 21.51 -11.73 -28.76
N ALA A 322 21.13 -12.89 -28.22
CA ALA A 322 22.04 -14.02 -28.14
C ALA A 322 22.33 -14.62 -29.54
N PRO A 323 23.48 -15.28 -29.74
CA PRO A 323 23.74 -16.04 -30.96
C PRO A 323 22.61 -17.05 -31.24
N GLY A 324 21.97 -16.94 -32.41
CA GLY A 324 20.76 -17.72 -32.78
C GLY A 324 19.45 -16.92 -32.74
N ASP A 325 19.44 -15.70 -32.17
CA ASP A 325 18.21 -14.89 -32.01
C ASP A 325 18.21 -13.62 -32.88
N LYS A 326 19.09 -13.52 -33.90
CA LYS A 326 19.24 -12.30 -34.72
C LYS A 326 18.04 -11.98 -35.62
N SER A 327 17.25 -13.00 -35.99
CA SER A 327 16.05 -12.92 -36.83
C SER A 327 14.75 -12.74 -36.02
N ALA A 328 14.83 -12.77 -34.68
CA ALA A 328 13.67 -12.89 -33.81
C ALA A 328 12.98 -11.54 -33.50
N ASP A 329 11.75 -11.35 -33.98
CA ASP A 329 10.91 -10.22 -33.57
C ASP A 329 10.34 -10.46 -32.16
N THR A 330 11.03 -9.98 -31.14
CA THR A 330 10.56 -10.08 -29.75
C THR A 330 9.48 -9.03 -29.45
N LYS A 331 8.28 -9.49 -29.04
CA LYS A 331 7.21 -8.59 -28.58
C LYS A 331 7.39 -8.32 -27.08
N PRO A 332 7.47 -7.05 -26.63
CA PRO A 332 7.58 -6.77 -25.21
C PRO A 332 6.36 -7.27 -24.46
N SER A 333 6.57 -7.80 -23.24
CA SER A 333 5.52 -8.39 -22.43
C SER A 333 4.42 -7.38 -22.12
N LYS A 334 3.21 -7.88 -21.82
CA LYS A 334 2.08 -7.03 -21.39
C LYS A 334 2.44 -6.17 -20.17
N TYR A 335 3.31 -6.67 -19.29
CA TYR A 335 3.76 -5.97 -18.09
C TYR A 335 4.81 -4.90 -18.40
N THR A 336 5.76 -5.19 -19.30
CA THR A 336 6.75 -4.21 -19.79
C THR A 336 6.07 -3.04 -20.51
N LYS A 337 5.05 -3.33 -21.34
CA LYS A 337 4.22 -2.30 -21.98
C LYS A 337 3.44 -1.46 -20.96
N LYS A 338 2.88 -2.11 -19.94
CA LYS A 338 2.14 -1.43 -18.86
C LYS A 338 3.06 -0.59 -17.97
N PHE A 339 4.26 -1.08 -17.66
CA PHE A 339 5.29 -0.36 -16.91
C PHE A 339 5.76 0.90 -17.67
N LYS A 340 6.09 0.77 -18.97
CA LYS A 340 6.43 1.91 -19.83
C LYS A 340 5.29 2.93 -19.95
N GLN A 341 4.03 2.48 -19.96
CA GLN A 341 2.85 3.36 -19.94
C GLN A 341 2.61 4.04 -18.58
N MET A 342 2.93 3.38 -17.47
CA MET A 342 2.68 3.90 -16.12
C MET A 342 3.78 4.85 -15.64
N PHE A 343 5.04 4.58 -15.98
CA PHE A 343 6.17 5.31 -15.41
C PHE A 343 6.96 6.15 -16.41
N GLY A 344 6.84 5.90 -17.72
CA GLY A 344 7.53 6.63 -18.81
C GLY A 344 9.03 6.78 -18.57
N GLU A 345 9.87 5.97 -19.22
CA GLU A 345 11.35 6.04 -19.10
C GLU A 345 11.86 7.49 -18.99
N LYS A 346 12.13 7.95 -17.77
CA LYS A 346 12.84 9.18 -17.49
C LYS A 346 14.31 8.80 -17.46
N ASP A 347 14.98 9.02 -18.58
CA ASP A 347 16.43 8.97 -18.66
C ASP A 347 17.06 9.96 -17.68
N ASN A 348 18.23 9.57 -17.18
CA ASN A 348 19.21 10.32 -16.39
C ASN A 348 19.24 11.84 -16.69
N PRO A 349 19.54 12.71 -15.69
CA PRO A 349 19.75 14.13 -15.95
C PRO A 349 20.95 14.34 -16.88
N ARG A 350 20.68 14.73 -18.13
CA ARG A 350 21.68 14.97 -19.19
C ARG A 350 22.35 16.34 -18.98
N ILE A 351 23.68 16.39 -19.09
CA ILE A 351 24.53 17.54 -18.73
C ILE A 351 24.54 18.61 -19.86
N PRO A 352 24.39 19.92 -19.55
CA PRO A 352 24.45 21.00 -20.55
C PRO A 352 25.81 21.15 -21.25
N ARG A 353 25.81 21.60 -22.51
CA ARG A 353 27.02 21.81 -23.34
C ARG A 353 27.86 23.01 -22.85
N LYS A 354 29.19 22.90 -22.90
CA LYS A 354 30.11 24.05 -22.71
C LYS A 354 30.29 24.82 -24.04
N LYS A 355 30.54 26.13 -23.96
CA LYS A 355 30.72 27.01 -25.12
C LYS A 355 31.89 26.53 -25.99
N GLY A 356 31.63 26.17 -27.26
CA GLY A 356 32.65 25.79 -28.26
C GLY A 356 32.61 24.35 -28.80
N GLN A 357 31.76 23.45 -28.31
CA GLN A 357 31.68 22.06 -28.83
C GLN A 357 30.86 21.95 -30.13
N HIS A 358 31.16 21.00 -31.02
CA HIS A 358 30.38 20.75 -32.25
C HIS A 358 28.88 20.42 -31.97
N GLN A 359 27.99 20.83 -32.87
CA GLN A 359 26.55 20.54 -32.82
C GLN A 359 26.28 19.08 -33.24
N ASN A 360 25.20 18.48 -32.72
CA ASN A 360 24.70 17.12 -33.03
C ASN A 360 25.52 15.92 -32.50
N SER A 361 26.02 15.99 -31.26
CA SER A 361 26.59 14.82 -30.57
C SER A 361 25.51 13.97 -29.88
N PRO A 362 25.57 12.63 -29.92
CA PRO A 362 24.66 11.74 -29.19
C PRO A 362 24.71 11.90 -27.66
N SER A 363 25.69 12.63 -27.13
CA SER A 363 26.02 12.68 -25.70
C SER A 363 25.46 13.92 -24.98
N HIS A 364 25.03 14.96 -25.71
CA HIS A 364 24.58 16.24 -25.14
C HIS A 364 23.32 16.74 -25.84
N SER A 365 22.38 17.34 -25.10
CA SER A 365 21.24 18.05 -25.70
C SER A 365 21.59 19.51 -25.90
N ASP A 366 21.52 19.99 -27.14
CA ASP A 366 21.53 21.43 -27.41
C ASP A 366 20.22 22.02 -26.87
N LEU A 367 20.32 22.54 -25.66
CA LEU A 367 19.24 23.28 -25.02
C LEU A 367 19.03 24.54 -25.87
N TYR A 368 17.89 24.58 -26.57
CA TYR A 368 17.41 25.64 -27.45
C TYR A 368 18.07 25.69 -28.84
N THR A 369 17.45 25.05 -29.84
CA THR A 369 16.52 25.66 -30.82
C THR A 369 16.16 24.63 -31.90
N ASP A 370 14.88 24.56 -32.26
CA ASP A 370 14.34 24.10 -33.54
C ASP A 370 14.97 22.86 -34.24
N GLU A 371 14.84 21.67 -33.65
CA GLU A 371 14.97 20.40 -34.40
C GLU A 371 13.79 19.44 -34.19
N ASN A 372 12.80 19.62 -35.06
CA ASN A 372 11.86 18.66 -35.70
C ASN A 372 11.53 17.32 -35.00
N PRO A 373 10.35 17.26 -34.34
CA PRO A 373 9.40 16.17 -34.57
C PRO A 373 8.46 16.54 -35.73
N VAL A 374 8.11 15.56 -36.58
CA VAL A 374 7.14 15.64 -37.68
C VAL A 374 5.77 16.07 -37.12
N GLY A 375 5.57 17.38 -36.92
CA GLY A 375 4.45 17.84 -36.10
C GLY A 375 4.47 19.30 -35.67
N THR A 376 5.64 19.90 -35.50
CA THR A 376 5.79 21.23 -34.90
C THR A 376 5.27 22.36 -35.80
N ILE A 377 4.59 23.35 -35.21
CA ILE A 377 4.07 24.54 -35.88
C ILE A 377 5.23 25.54 -36.08
N LYS A 378 5.65 25.76 -37.33
CA LYS A 378 6.80 26.62 -37.65
C LYS A 378 6.45 28.12 -37.58
N GLY A 379 7.41 28.93 -37.18
CA GLY A 379 7.32 30.40 -37.22
C GLY A 379 6.52 31.04 -36.09
N LEU A 380 6.52 30.42 -34.90
CA LEU A 380 5.97 30.98 -33.67
C LEU A 380 7.00 31.89 -32.98
N GLY A 381 6.59 33.08 -32.56
CA GLY A 381 7.44 34.07 -31.90
C GLY A 381 6.74 34.90 -30.83
N PHE A 382 7.53 35.57 -30.00
CA PHE A 382 7.08 36.51 -28.95
C PHE A 382 8.03 37.72 -28.88
N LYS A 383 8.53 38.17 -30.05
CA LYS A 383 9.44 39.32 -30.11
C LYS A 383 8.74 40.59 -29.63
N ASP A 384 7.49 40.77 -30.00
CA ASP A 384 6.59 41.84 -29.58
C ASP A 384 5.14 41.31 -29.51
N VAL A 385 4.24 42.16 -29.03
CA VAL A 385 2.79 41.90 -28.92
C VAL A 385 2.18 41.50 -30.27
N GLU A 386 2.64 42.09 -31.38
CA GLU A 386 2.13 41.78 -32.72
C GLU A 386 2.56 40.39 -33.19
N THR A 387 3.82 40.03 -32.99
CA THR A 387 4.36 38.69 -33.28
C THR A 387 3.66 37.63 -32.43
N ALA A 388 3.36 37.92 -31.16
CA ALA A 388 2.61 37.00 -30.30
C ALA A 388 1.18 36.78 -30.82
N LYS A 389 0.48 37.83 -31.26
CA LYS A 389 -0.85 37.71 -31.89
C LYS A 389 -0.79 36.96 -33.23
N ALA A 390 0.20 37.24 -34.08
CA ALA A 390 0.40 36.53 -35.34
C ALA A 390 0.68 35.03 -35.11
N SER A 391 1.42 34.71 -34.05
CA SER A 391 1.72 33.33 -33.67
C SER A 391 0.48 32.58 -33.20
N ILE A 392 -0.43 33.22 -32.46
CA ILE A 392 -1.72 32.60 -32.11
C ILE A 392 -2.55 32.32 -33.35
N LYS A 393 -2.63 33.24 -34.32
CA LYS A 393 -3.32 32.99 -35.60
C LYS A 393 -2.72 31.78 -36.34
N LYS A 394 -1.38 31.65 -36.33
CA LYS A 394 -0.71 30.46 -36.89
C LYS A 394 -1.07 29.18 -36.13
N ILE A 395 -1.16 29.23 -34.79
CA ILE A 395 -1.57 28.08 -33.97
C ILE A 395 -3.02 27.68 -34.30
N GLU A 396 -3.93 28.65 -34.39
CA GLU A 396 -5.34 28.42 -34.74
C GLU A 396 -5.49 27.77 -36.11
N ASN A 397 -4.73 28.23 -37.11
CA ASN A 397 -4.82 27.78 -38.50
C ASN A 397 -3.93 26.56 -38.84
N SER A 398 -3.12 26.07 -37.90
CA SER A 398 -2.10 25.03 -38.14
C SER A 398 -2.63 23.63 -38.50
N GLY A 399 -3.95 23.41 -38.53
CA GLY A 399 -4.56 22.08 -38.74
C GLY A 399 -4.25 21.03 -37.65
N LYS A 400 -3.53 21.40 -36.58
CA LYS A 400 -3.13 20.48 -35.51
C LYS A 400 -4.27 20.16 -34.55
N THR A 401 -4.12 19.09 -33.77
CA THR A 401 -5.12 18.69 -32.77
C THR A 401 -5.26 19.74 -31.65
N HIS A 402 -6.42 19.76 -30.98
CA HIS A 402 -6.71 20.69 -29.86
C HIS A 402 -5.63 20.65 -28.77
N ALA A 403 -5.16 19.45 -28.41
CA ALA A 403 -4.09 19.26 -27.43
C ALA A 403 -2.74 19.83 -27.91
N HIS A 404 -2.40 19.63 -29.18
CA HIS A 404 -1.13 20.11 -29.75
C HIS A 404 -1.10 21.65 -29.85
N LYS A 405 -2.26 22.28 -30.13
CA LYS A 405 -2.40 23.74 -30.10
C LYS A 405 -2.20 24.32 -28.69
N ILE A 406 -2.75 23.67 -27.67
CA ILE A 406 -2.56 24.06 -26.26
C ILE A 406 -1.07 23.94 -25.88
N GLN A 407 -0.42 22.83 -26.23
CA GLN A 407 1.00 22.62 -25.94
C GLN A 407 1.89 23.69 -26.57
N ALA A 408 1.66 24.03 -27.85
CA ALA A 408 2.38 25.08 -28.53
C ALA A 408 2.20 26.45 -27.83
N ALA A 409 0.97 26.80 -27.46
CA ALA A 409 0.69 28.05 -26.76
C ALA A 409 1.31 28.11 -25.36
N VAL A 410 1.27 27.02 -24.58
CA VAL A 410 1.89 26.91 -23.25
C VAL A 410 3.40 27.07 -23.35
N ALA A 411 4.04 26.44 -24.34
CA ALA A 411 5.47 26.59 -24.57
C ALA A 411 5.85 28.05 -24.85
N MET A 412 5.07 28.76 -25.67
CA MET A 412 5.31 30.17 -25.98
C MET A 412 5.06 31.09 -24.78
N GLU A 413 4.04 30.80 -23.98
CA GLU A 413 3.76 31.52 -22.73
C GLU A 413 4.94 31.45 -21.75
N GLN A 414 5.49 30.24 -21.53
CA GLN A 414 6.62 30.02 -20.64
C GLN A 414 7.88 30.71 -21.16
N ARG A 415 8.14 30.64 -22.47
CA ARG A 415 9.28 31.32 -23.10
C ARG A 415 9.18 32.84 -22.95
N ALA A 416 7.99 33.42 -23.14
CA ALA A 416 7.77 34.85 -22.93
C ALA A 416 7.95 35.25 -21.46
N LYS A 417 7.49 34.44 -20.50
CA LYS A 417 7.70 34.66 -19.06
C LYS A 417 9.17 34.64 -18.66
N VAL A 418 9.92 33.64 -19.12
CA VAL A 418 11.35 33.51 -18.85
C VAL A 418 12.13 34.68 -19.47
N ALA A 419 11.70 35.16 -20.64
CA ALA A 419 12.27 36.33 -21.30
C ALA A 419 11.83 37.68 -20.68
N GLY A 420 11.08 37.70 -19.58
CA GLY A 420 10.60 38.92 -18.92
C GLY A 420 9.47 39.66 -19.64
N LYS A 421 8.92 39.07 -20.72
CA LYS A 421 7.90 39.66 -21.60
C LYS A 421 6.49 39.33 -21.14
N LYS A 422 6.06 40.03 -20.07
CA LYS A 422 4.81 39.75 -19.35
C LYS A 422 3.56 40.00 -20.20
N GLU A 423 3.57 40.99 -21.07
CA GLU A 423 2.42 41.33 -21.91
C GLU A 423 2.18 40.26 -22.98
N GLU A 424 3.23 39.82 -23.65
CA GLU A 424 3.20 38.76 -24.67
C GLU A 424 2.80 37.42 -24.05
N ALA A 425 3.30 37.11 -22.86
CA ALA A 425 2.86 35.94 -22.09
C ALA A 425 1.36 35.98 -21.77
N SER A 426 0.82 37.15 -21.45
CA SER A 426 -0.61 37.33 -21.17
C SER A 426 -1.47 37.00 -22.41
N ILE A 427 -0.99 37.31 -23.61
CA ILE A 427 -1.70 37.00 -24.87
C ILE A 427 -1.81 35.48 -25.07
N TYR A 428 -0.72 34.73 -24.86
CA TYR A 428 -0.76 33.26 -24.92
C TYR A 428 -1.62 32.66 -23.81
N ARG A 429 -1.57 33.22 -22.60
CA ARG A 429 -2.42 32.79 -21.47
C ARG A 429 -3.91 32.93 -21.79
N LYS A 430 -4.35 34.05 -22.35
CA LYS A 430 -5.74 34.27 -22.79
C LYS A 430 -6.21 33.20 -23.78
N TYR A 431 -5.36 32.83 -24.73
CA TYR A 431 -5.65 31.76 -25.69
C TYR A 431 -5.77 30.39 -25.01
N ILE A 432 -4.84 30.06 -24.09
CA ILE A 432 -4.86 28.79 -23.34
C ILE A 432 -6.15 28.65 -22.52
N ASP A 433 -6.59 29.72 -21.86
CA ASP A 433 -7.79 29.67 -21.01
C ASP A 433 -9.06 29.52 -21.86
N LYS A 434 -9.17 30.21 -23.00
CA LYS A 434 -10.23 29.99 -24.00
C LYS A 434 -10.28 28.53 -24.48
N MET A 435 -9.12 27.91 -24.72
CA MET A 435 -9.03 26.52 -25.18
C MET A 435 -9.38 25.51 -24.08
N LYS A 436 -9.11 25.82 -22.80
CA LYS A 436 -9.49 24.98 -21.66
C LYS A 436 -11.00 24.97 -21.42
N GLU A 437 -11.68 26.11 -21.54
CA GLU A 437 -13.15 26.15 -21.45
C GLU A 437 -13.79 25.33 -22.59
N LYS A 438 -13.27 25.43 -23.81
CA LYS A 438 -13.69 24.54 -24.92
C LYS A 438 -13.45 23.06 -24.60
N THR A 439 -12.34 22.70 -23.95
CA THR A 439 -12.11 21.31 -23.49
C THR A 439 -13.12 20.88 -22.44
N LYS A 440 -13.50 21.77 -21.52
CA LYS A 440 -14.48 21.50 -20.47
C LYS A 440 -15.90 21.32 -21.03
N GLU A 441 -16.25 22.08 -22.07
CA GLU A 441 -17.49 21.87 -22.84
C GLU A 441 -17.47 20.52 -23.58
N MET A 442 -16.36 20.18 -24.25
CA MET A 442 -16.20 18.86 -24.89
C MET A 442 -16.22 17.69 -23.88
N GLN A 443 -15.77 17.91 -22.64
CA GLN A 443 -15.79 16.89 -21.59
C GLN A 443 -17.17 16.73 -20.93
N LYS A 444 -18.04 17.75 -20.97
CA LYS A 444 -19.43 17.63 -20.52
C LYS A 444 -20.25 16.67 -21.38
N GLU A 445 -19.85 16.46 -22.64
CA GLU A 445 -20.41 15.42 -23.51
C GLU A 445 -19.57 14.13 -23.44
N ASN A 446 -19.76 13.28 -22.42
CA ASN A 446 -19.37 11.86 -22.47
C ASN A 446 -20.23 11.06 -21.46
N ALA A 447 -20.98 10.01 -21.82
CA ALA A 447 -20.82 9.04 -22.90
C ALA A 447 -21.84 9.17 -24.05
N PRO A 448 -21.50 8.73 -25.29
CA PRO A 448 -22.45 8.69 -26.39
C PRO A 448 -23.59 7.73 -26.07
N ASP A 449 -24.82 8.22 -26.20
CA ASP A 449 -26.01 7.39 -26.12
C ASP A 449 -25.89 6.25 -27.16
N THR A 450 -26.25 5.04 -26.75
CA THR A 450 -25.98 3.84 -27.56
C THR A 450 -26.91 3.77 -28.77
N GLN A 451 -28.13 4.32 -28.67
CA GLN A 451 -29.08 4.39 -29.77
C GLN A 451 -28.62 5.42 -30.79
N ASP A 452 -28.15 6.58 -30.34
CA ASP A 452 -27.67 7.64 -31.23
C ASP A 452 -26.36 7.26 -31.93
N ALA A 453 -25.42 6.62 -31.23
CA ALA A 453 -24.21 6.07 -31.83
C ALA A 453 -24.53 5.00 -32.89
N MET A 454 -25.54 4.15 -32.65
CA MET A 454 -25.96 3.11 -33.60
C MET A 454 -26.66 3.70 -34.83
N LYS A 455 -27.42 4.78 -34.66
CA LYS A 455 -28.05 5.53 -35.76
C LYS A 455 -26.97 6.15 -36.66
N ARG A 456 -26.02 6.87 -36.06
CA ARG A 456 -24.86 7.43 -36.79
C ARG A 456 -24.01 6.37 -37.48
N TYR A 457 -23.91 5.17 -36.89
CA TYR A 457 -23.20 4.04 -37.51
C TYR A 457 -23.93 3.51 -38.75
N LYS A 458 -25.26 3.35 -38.68
CA LYS A 458 -26.08 2.96 -39.83
C LYS A 458 -26.05 4.00 -40.96
N ASP A 459 -25.99 5.28 -40.60
CA ASP A 459 -25.95 6.40 -41.55
C ASP A 459 -24.54 6.66 -42.12
N GLY A 460 -23.53 5.85 -41.76
CA GLY A 460 -22.14 6.00 -42.22
C GLY A 460 -21.38 7.21 -41.63
N LYS A 461 -21.96 7.88 -40.63
CA LYS A 461 -21.43 9.11 -40.01
C LYS A 461 -20.82 8.89 -38.62
N ALA A 462 -20.66 7.64 -38.18
CA ALA A 462 -20.10 7.32 -36.87
C ALA A 462 -18.61 7.67 -36.76
N GLY A 463 -18.25 8.41 -35.71
CA GLY A 463 -16.86 8.72 -35.39
C GLY A 463 -16.13 7.54 -34.74
N PHE A 464 -14.80 7.68 -34.58
CA PHE A 464 -13.96 6.65 -33.95
C PHE A 464 -14.46 6.25 -32.54
N THR A 465 -14.95 7.21 -31.77
CA THR A 465 -15.50 7.01 -30.42
C THR A 465 -16.80 6.21 -30.42
N ASP A 466 -17.70 6.48 -31.37
CA ASP A 466 -18.95 5.73 -31.54
C ASP A 466 -18.66 4.28 -31.95
N ILE A 467 -17.75 4.09 -32.91
CA ILE A 467 -17.33 2.77 -33.39
C ILE A 467 -16.64 1.98 -32.26
N ALA A 468 -15.77 2.61 -31.49
CA ALA A 468 -15.10 1.99 -30.34
C ALA A 468 -16.10 1.60 -29.24
N HIS A 469 -17.08 2.46 -28.94
CA HIS A 469 -18.16 2.19 -27.98
C HIS A 469 -19.05 1.02 -28.41
N LEU A 470 -19.50 1.01 -29.67
CA LEU A 470 -20.32 -0.06 -30.24
C LEU A 470 -19.56 -1.40 -30.33
N LYS A 471 -18.27 -1.38 -30.68
CA LYS A 471 -17.38 -2.58 -30.68
C LYS A 471 -17.12 -3.09 -29.26
N ALA A 472 -16.95 -2.20 -28.28
CA ALA A 472 -16.77 -2.57 -26.88
C ALA A 472 -18.04 -3.22 -26.29
N LYS A 473 -19.22 -2.75 -26.71
CA LYS A 473 -20.52 -3.34 -26.35
C LYS A 473 -20.92 -4.56 -27.18
N GLY A 474 -20.12 -4.93 -28.19
CA GLY A 474 -20.35 -6.09 -29.05
C GLY A 474 -21.54 -5.96 -30.01
N LEU A 475 -21.96 -4.73 -30.33
CA LEU A 475 -23.10 -4.45 -31.21
C LEU A 475 -22.72 -4.45 -32.69
N ILE A 476 -21.44 -4.18 -32.99
CA ILE A 476 -20.87 -4.20 -34.34
C ILE A 476 -19.61 -5.09 -34.35
N PRO A 477 -19.28 -5.73 -35.49
CA PRO A 477 -18.14 -6.63 -35.58
C PRO A 477 -16.81 -5.86 -35.45
N ARG A 478 -15.81 -6.54 -34.88
CA ARG A 478 -14.43 -6.03 -34.81
C ARG A 478 -13.72 -6.25 -36.14
N THR A 479 -12.48 -5.75 -36.23
CA THR A 479 -11.63 -5.89 -37.42
C THR A 479 -11.32 -7.35 -37.76
N ASP A 480 -11.43 -8.26 -36.80
CA ASP A 480 -11.30 -9.71 -36.95
C ASP A 480 -12.62 -10.40 -37.36
N GLY A 481 -13.67 -9.63 -37.69
CA GLY A 481 -15.01 -10.15 -38.02
C GLY A 481 -15.83 -10.62 -36.81
N THR A 482 -15.23 -10.74 -35.63
CA THR A 482 -15.90 -11.29 -34.44
C THR A 482 -16.75 -10.24 -33.73
N LYS A 483 -17.94 -10.64 -33.26
CA LYS A 483 -18.78 -9.84 -32.36
C LYS A 483 -18.62 -10.34 -30.94
N ARG A 484 -17.79 -9.66 -30.15
CA ARG A 484 -17.55 -9.99 -28.73
C ARG A 484 -17.55 -8.74 -27.84
N LYS A 485 -18.09 -8.86 -26.63
CA LYS A 485 -18.10 -7.78 -25.62
C LYS A 485 -16.72 -7.63 -24.99
N SER A 486 -16.36 -6.43 -24.54
CA SER A 486 -15.09 -6.23 -23.85
C SER A 486 -15.21 -6.64 -22.38
N ALA A 487 -14.11 -7.15 -21.80
CA ALA A 487 -14.06 -7.59 -20.40
C ALA A 487 -14.49 -6.50 -19.41
N LYS A 488 -14.32 -5.21 -19.75
CA LYS A 488 -14.81 -4.06 -18.96
C LYS A 488 -16.34 -4.01 -18.88
N TYR A 489 -17.05 -4.30 -19.96
CA TYR A 489 -18.53 -4.35 -19.95
C TYR A 489 -19.07 -5.67 -19.42
N GLU A 490 -18.31 -6.75 -19.56
CA GLU A 490 -18.65 -8.07 -19.02
C GLU A 490 -18.55 -8.09 -17.49
N SER A 491 -17.48 -7.48 -16.94
CA SER A 491 -17.31 -7.25 -15.49
C SER A 491 -18.31 -6.24 -14.92
N PHE A 492 -18.57 -5.12 -15.59
CA PHE A 492 -19.61 -4.16 -15.17
C PHE A 492 -21.00 -4.81 -15.13
N LYS A 493 -21.34 -5.63 -16.13
CA LYS A 493 -22.61 -6.38 -16.15
C LYS A 493 -22.67 -7.48 -15.09
N LEU A 494 -21.54 -8.00 -14.61
CA LEU A 494 -21.43 -8.91 -13.46
C LEU A 494 -21.62 -8.15 -12.14
N VAL A 495 -21.01 -6.98 -11.99
CA VAL A 495 -21.15 -6.10 -10.81
C VAL A 495 -22.58 -5.56 -10.67
N GLU A 496 -23.18 -5.08 -11.77
CA GLU A 496 -24.57 -4.59 -11.81
C GLU A 496 -25.59 -5.72 -11.51
N LYS A 497 -25.27 -6.97 -11.90
CA LYS A 497 -26.06 -8.17 -11.55
C LYS A 497 -25.95 -8.56 -10.06
N LEU A 498 -24.86 -8.20 -9.38
CA LEU A 498 -24.64 -8.47 -7.95
C LEU A 498 -25.27 -7.36 -7.09
N GLU A 499 -25.32 -6.12 -7.56
CA GLU A 499 -25.98 -5.01 -6.86
C GLU A 499 -27.46 -5.26 -6.54
N GLY A 500 -28.20 -5.90 -7.46
CA GLY A 500 -29.62 -6.20 -7.25
C GLY A 500 -29.90 -7.20 -6.13
N LEU A 501 -28.97 -8.13 -5.88
CA LEU A 501 -29.03 -9.09 -4.78
C LEU A 501 -28.54 -8.47 -3.47
N VAL A 502 -27.48 -7.64 -3.52
CA VAL A 502 -26.98 -6.90 -2.35
C VAL A 502 -28.05 -5.94 -1.81
N LYS A 503 -28.68 -5.12 -2.66
CA LYS A 503 -29.78 -4.22 -2.25
C LYS A 503 -30.97 -4.96 -1.65
N LYS A 504 -31.24 -6.20 -2.09
CA LYS A 504 -32.32 -7.04 -1.54
C LYS A 504 -31.91 -7.71 -0.22
N SER A 505 -30.64 -8.08 -0.06
CA SER A 505 -30.05 -8.53 1.20
C SER A 505 -30.21 -7.47 2.28
N ASP A 506 -29.75 -6.25 2.00
CA ASP A 506 -29.79 -5.13 2.95
C ASP A 506 -31.23 -4.76 3.36
N LYS A 507 -32.18 -4.80 2.42
CA LYS A 507 -33.60 -4.48 2.68
C LYS A 507 -34.37 -5.58 3.40
N SER A 508 -34.03 -6.85 3.17
CA SER A 508 -34.77 -7.99 3.75
C SER A 508 -34.16 -8.49 5.06
N GLY A 509 -32.93 -8.09 5.38
CA GLY A 509 -32.16 -8.63 6.50
C GLY A 509 -31.69 -10.08 6.30
N ILE A 510 -31.95 -10.66 5.12
CA ILE A 510 -31.52 -12.02 4.77
C ILE A 510 -30.11 -11.95 4.18
N PRO A 511 -29.14 -12.73 4.68
CA PRO A 511 -27.77 -12.71 4.19
C PRO A 511 -27.65 -12.90 2.69
N TYR A 512 -26.76 -12.11 2.07
CA TYR A 512 -26.49 -12.13 0.65
C TYR A 512 -26.14 -13.54 0.12
N SER A 513 -25.40 -14.33 0.89
CA SER A 513 -25.04 -15.71 0.56
C SER A 513 -26.25 -16.62 0.39
N ILE A 514 -27.30 -16.43 1.20
CA ILE A 514 -28.56 -17.18 1.12
C ILE A 514 -29.36 -16.74 -0.12
N LEU A 515 -29.52 -15.42 -0.33
CA LEU A 515 -30.24 -14.91 -1.50
C LEU A 515 -29.54 -15.28 -2.82
N LYS A 516 -28.20 -15.32 -2.83
CA LYS A 516 -27.42 -15.76 -3.97
C LYS A 516 -27.65 -17.24 -4.27
N LYS A 517 -27.70 -18.11 -3.25
CA LYS A 517 -28.01 -19.54 -3.45
C LYS A 517 -29.42 -19.76 -4.00
N VAL A 518 -30.42 -19.02 -3.51
CA VAL A 518 -31.79 -19.04 -4.06
C VAL A 518 -31.82 -18.58 -5.53
N TYR A 519 -31.08 -17.52 -5.85
CA TYR A 519 -30.94 -17.01 -7.23
C TYR A 519 -30.31 -18.04 -8.16
N ASP A 520 -29.21 -18.66 -7.74
CA ASP A 520 -28.46 -19.65 -8.52
C ASP A 520 -29.27 -20.94 -8.72
N ARG A 521 -29.99 -21.42 -7.69
CA ARG A 521 -30.95 -22.53 -7.81
C ARG A 521 -32.13 -22.18 -8.73
N GLY A 522 -32.57 -20.93 -8.71
CA GLY A 522 -33.59 -20.44 -9.63
C GLY A 522 -33.16 -20.44 -11.08
N MET A 523 -31.92 -20.00 -11.35
CA MET A 523 -31.34 -20.08 -12.70
C MET A 523 -31.10 -21.53 -13.14
N ALA A 524 -30.73 -22.43 -12.22
CA ALA A 524 -30.57 -23.85 -12.50
C ALA A 524 -31.91 -24.51 -12.87
N ALA A 525 -32.97 -24.26 -12.08
CA ALA A 525 -34.31 -24.77 -12.37
C ALA A 525 -34.89 -24.25 -13.69
N TRP A 526 -34.53 -23.03 -14.09
CA TRP A 526 -34.93 -22.51 -15.40
C TRP A 526 -34.39 -23.36 -16.55
N ARG A 527 -33.19 -23.95 -16.41
CA ARG A 527 -32.58 -24.83 -17.42
C ARG A 527 -33.31 -26.16 -17.58
N THR A 528 -34.02 -26.61 -16.55
CA THR A 528 -34.75 -27.88 -16.55
C THR A 528 -36.23 -27.71 -16.93
N GLY A 529 -36.81 -26.52 -16.72
CA GLY A 529 -38.17 -26.20 -17.18
C GLY A 529 -38.61 -24.80 -16.75
N HIS A 530 -39.15 -24.01 -17.69
CA HIS A 530 -39.57 -22.64 -17.43
C HIS A 530 -40.78 -22.22 -18.28
N ARG A 531 -41.45 -21.13 -17.86
CA ARG A 531 -42.56 -20.53 -18.61
C ARG A 531 -42.04 -19.88 -19.90
N PRO A 532 -42.73 -20.05 -21.05
CA PRO A 532 -42.35 -19.41 -22.31
C PRO A 532 -42.17 -17.89 -22.14
N GLY A 533 -41.09 -17.34 -22.69
CA GLY A 533 -40.80 -15.90 -22.70
C GLY A 533 -40.13 -15.33 -21.45
N THR A 534 -39.90 -16.11 -20.39
CA THR A 534 -39.18 -15.63 -19.19
C THR A 534 -37.69 -15.89 -19.29
N THR A 535 -36.84 -14.87 -19.05
CA THR A 535 -35.37 -15.04 -19.04
C THR A 535 -34.87 -15.74 -17.77
N PRO A 536 -33.71 -16.42 -17.80
CA PRO A 536 -33.16 -17.11 -16.62
C PRO A 536 -32.98 -16.17 -15.42
N GLN A 537 -32.62 -14.91 -15.70
CA GLN A 537 -32.40 -13.90 -14.67
C GLN A 537 -33.71 -13.39 -14.08
N GLN A 538 -34.73 -13.16 -14.90
CA GLN A 538 -36.08 -12.82 -14.41
C GLN A 538 -36.64 -13.94 -13.55
N TRP A 539 -36.39 -15.20 -13.92
CA TRP A 539 -36.79 -16.37 -13.16
C TRP A 539 -36.07 -16.49 -11.81
N GLY A 540 -34.74 -16.33 -11.81
CA GLY A 540 -33.93 -16.31 -10.59
C GLY A 540 -34.36 -15.19 -9.64
N TYR A 541 -34.58 -13.97 -10.15
CA TYR A 541 -35.03 -12.84 -9.33
C TYR A 541 -36.48 -12.97 -8.85
N ALA A 542 -37.36 -13.59 -9.62
CA ALA A 542 -38.73 -13.90 -9.19
C ALA A 542 -38.75 -14.91 -8.03
N ARG A 543 -37.86 -15.92 -8.06
CA ARG A 543 -37.68 -16.85 -6.93
C ARG A 543 -37.09 -16.16 -5.69
N VAL A 544 -36.09 -15.29 -5.85
CA VAL A 544 -35.56 -14.47 -4.74
C VAL A 544 -36.65 -13.59 -4.13
N ASN A 545 -37.47 -12.93 -4.95
CA ASN A 545 -38.60 -12.13 -4.46
C ASN A 545 -39.63 -13.00 -3.73
N SER A 546 -40.00 -14.15 -4.30
CA SER A 546 -40.90 -15.11 -3.65
C SER A 546 -40.33 -15.61 -2.32
N PHE A 547 -39.02 -15.83 -2.23
CA PHE A 547 -38.34 -16.25 -1.01
C PHE A 547 -38.38 -15.18 0.09
N ILE A 548 -38.08 -13.92 -0.27
CA ILE A 548 -38.11 -12.78 0.67
C ILE A 548 -39.53 -12.53 1.21
N VAL A 549 -40.54 -12.51 0.32
CA VAL A 549 -41.92 -12.13 0.68
C VAL A 549 -42.69 -13.29 1.34
N GLY A 550 -42.10 -14.49 1.42
CA GLY A 550 -42.72 -15.62 2.11
C GLY A 550 -43.58 -16.53 1.24
N GLY A 551 -43.45 -16.45 -0.09
CA GLY A 551 -44.19 -17.29 -1.04
C GLY A 551 -43.64 -18.72 -1.17
N LYS A 552 -44.19 -19.48 -2.12
CA LYS A 552 -43.91 -20.92 -2.31
C LYS A 552 -42.42 -21.27 -2.34
N THR A 553 -41.57 -20.42 -2.90
CA THR A 553 -40.11 -20.67 -2.97
C THR A 553 -39.50 -20.89 -1.57
N ARG A 554 -39.97 -20.14 -0.55
CA ARG A 554 -39.49 -20.24 0.84
C ARG A 554 -39.98 -21.49 1.55
N THR A 555 -41.13 -22.04 1.17
CA THR A 555 -41.78 -23.16 1.87
C THR A 555 -41.63 -24.50 1.14
N THR A 556 -41.21 -24.49 -0.13
CA THR A 556 -40.96 -25.71 -0.91
C THR A 556 -39.52 -25.77 -1.38
N GLY A 557 -39.22 -25.20 -2.55
CA GLY A 557 -37.97 -25.43 -3.28
C GLY A 557 -36.69 -24.94 -2.61
N ASP A 558 -36.78 -24.02 -1.65
CA ASP A 558 -35.64 -23.49 -0.88
C ASP A 558 -35.95 -23.45 0.63
N ALA A 559 -36.82 -24.33 1.12
CA ALA A 559 -37.19 -24.40 2.53
C ALA A 559 -36.00 -24.70 3.46
N ASP A 560 -35.00 -25.42 2.97
CA ASP A 560 -33.72 -25.68 3.64
C ASP A 560 -32.95 -24.38 3.92
N LEU A 561 -32.89 -23.48 2.94
CA LEU A 561 -32.24 -22.18 3.06
C LEU A 561 -32.98 -21.27 4.02
N TRP A 562 -34.32 -21.37 4.08
CA TRP A 562 -35.12 -20.63 5.05
C TRP A 562 -34.93 -21.14 6.48
N LYS A 563 -34.88 -22.46 6.68
CA LYS A 563 -34.56 -23.07 7.98
C LYS A 563 -33.16 -22.65 8.45
N LYS A 564 -32.18 -22.62 7.54
CA LYS A 564 -30.83 -22.12 7.83
C LYS A 564 -30.84 -20.66 8.26
N TYR A 565 -31.59 -19.80 7.57
CA TYR A 565 -31.74 -18.39 7.97
C TYR A 565 -32.46 -18.22 9.31
N LYS A 566 -33.52 -19.00 9.57
CA LYS A 566 -34.21 -18.97 10.87
C LYS A 566 -33.32 -19.44 12.01
N GLY A 567 -32.59 -20.54 11.81
CA GLY A 567 -31.59 -21.02 12.76
C GLY A 567 -30.53 -19.95 13.03
N MET A 568 -29.99 -19.32 11.98
CA MET A 568 -29.08 -18.18 12.13
C MET A 568 -29.72 -17.00 12.88
N LYS A 569 -30.99 -16.67 12.64
CA LYS A 569 -31.68 -15.55 13.28
C LYS A 569 -32.03 -15.84 14.76
N GLU A 570 -32.35 -17.08 15.08
CA GLU A 570 -32.60 -17.55 16.46
C GLU A 570 -31.29 -17.65 17.26
N THR A 571 -30.15 -17.97 16.63
CA THR A 571 -28.83 -17.91 17.27
C THR A 571 -28.26 -16.49 17.40
N LEU A 572 -28.69 -15.54 16.56
CA LEU A 572 -28.24 -14.12 16.55
C LEU A 572 -29.24 -13.17 17.24
N GLY A 573 -30.00 -13.67 18.22
CA GLY A 573 -30.96 -12.88 18.99
C GLY A 573 -30.33 -11.97 20.06
N GLU A 574 -29.30 -11.19 19.76
CA GLU A 574 -28.98 -9.89 20.40
C GLU A 574 -27.73 -9.28 19.74
N THR A 575 -27.75 -7.95 19.59
CA THR A 575 -26.83 -7.14 18.76
C THR A 575 -25.39 -7.12 19.26
N ILE A 576 -24.38 -7.57 18.49
CA ILE A 576 -22.95 -7.27 18.75
C ILE A 576 -22.13 -7.19 17.43
N GLU A 577 -21.20 -6.23 17.37
CA GLU A 577 -20.11 -6.09 16.38
C GLU A 577 -19.27 -7.39 16.25
N PRO A 578 -18.54 -7.64 15.13
CA PRO A 578 -17.80 -8.89 14.94
C PRO A 578 -16.74 -9.09 16.03
N ASN A 579 -16.98 -10.10 16.87
CA ASN A 579 -16.12 -10.50 17.98
C ASN A 579 -14.98 -11.41 17.45
N PRO A 580 -13.69 -11.15 17.77
CA PRO A 580 -12.58 -12.03 17.41
C PRO A 580 -12.72 -13.51 17.83
N GLN A 581 -13.56 -13.84 18.82
CA GLN A 581 -13.92 -15.23 19.13
C GLN A 581 -14.53 -15.98 17.95
N ASN A 582 -15.37 -15.33 17.13
CA ASN A 582 -16.07 -15.99 16.01
C ASN A 582 -15.10 -16.49 14.94
N ILE A 583 -13.94 -15.84 14.76
CA ILE A 583 -12.95 -16.25 13.76
C ILE A 583 -12.24 -17.55 14.18
N ILE A 584 -12.01 -17.72 15.48
CA ILE A 584 -11.38 -18.94 16.02
C ILE A 584 -12.38 -20.11 15.97
N GLU A 585 -13.64 -19.88 16.31
CA GLU A 585 -14.69 -20.90 16.19
C GLU A 585 -14.93 -21.32 14.74
N GLU A 586 -15.05 -20.35 13.82
CA GLU A 586 -15.17 -20.63 12.38
C GLU A 586 -13.95 -21.42 11.85
N ALA A 587 -12.76 -21.16 12.39
CA ALA A 587 -11.56 -21.90 12.04
C ALA A 587 -11.56 -23.33 12.55
N ILE A 588 -11.99 -23.57 13.80
CA ILE A 588 -12.13 -24.91 14.38
C ILE A 588 -13.15 -25.71 13.57
N ASP A 589 -14.31 -25.11 13.30
CA ASP A 589 -15.38 -25.74 12.53
C ASP A 589 -14.90 -26.07 11.10
N TYR A 590 -14.09 -25.21 10.48
CA TYR A 590 -13.47 -25.50 9.19
C TYR A 590 -12.55 -26.72 9.20
N HIS A 591 -11.71 -26.90 10.24
CA HIS A 591 -10.82 -28.08 10.33
C HIS A 591 -11.63 -29.37 10.52
N LEU A 592 -12.69 -29.31 11.32
CA LEU A 592 -13.58 -30.44 11.59
C LEU A 592 -14.43 -30.80 10.35
N GLU A 593 -15.01 -29.82 9.67
CA GLU A 593 -15.84 -30.04 8.46
C GLU A 593 -15.02 -30.50 7.26
N CYS A 594 -13.79 -30.01 7.11
CA CYS A 594 -12.93 -30.30 5.96
C CYS A 594 -11.90 -31.41 6.21
N HIS A 595 -11.91 -32.04 7.39
CA HIS A 595 -10.93 -33.06 7.82
C HIS A 595 -9.47 -32.61 7.64
N VAL A 596 -9.19 -31.35 7.99
CA VAL A 596 -7.82 -30.81 8.00
C VAL A 596 -7.16 -31.22 9.32
N PRO A 597 -5.98 -31.86 9.31
CA PRO A 597 -5.27 -32.22 10.54
C PRO A 597 -5.06 -31.02 11.46
N LEU A 598 -5.24 -31.20 12.77
CA LEU A 598 -5.09 -30.11 13.75
C LEU A 598 -3.64 -29.62 13.84
N SER A 599 -2.67 -30.46 13.47
CA SER A 599 -1.27 -30.07 13.28
C SER A 599 -1.07 -28.98 12.20
N GLU A 600 -2.02 -28.82 11.25
CA GLU A 600 -1.95 -27.87 10.14
C GLU A 600 -2.86 -26.65 10.36
N SER A 601 -2.71 -25.96 11.50
CA SER A 601 -3.49 -24.76 11.82
C SER A 601 -3.45 -23.71 10.69
N ILE A 602 -4.62 -23.19 10.32
CA ILE A 602 -4.74 -22.07 9.36
C ILE A 602 -4.17 -20.75 9.89
N PHE A 603 -3.89 -20.65 11.19
CA PHE A 603 -3.31 -19.47 11.80
C PHE A 603 -1.78 -19.52 11.76
N ARG A 604 -1.16 -18.34 11.66
CA ARG A 604 0.30 -18.22 11.63
C ARG A 604 0.89 -18.67 12.97
N MET A 605 1.89 -19.56 12.93
CA MET A 605 2.67 -19.97 14.10
C MET A 605 3.22 -18.76 14.86
N HIS A 606 3.11 -18.77 16.19
CA HIS A 606 3.37 -17.67 17.12
C HIS A 606 2.43 -16.45 17.10
N SER A 607 1.33 -16.48 16.34
CA SER A 607 0.31 -15.43 16.46
C SER A 607 -0.61 -15.65 17.67
N GLU A 608 -1.18 -14.58 18.22
CA GLU A 608 -2.17 -14.67 19.32
C GLU A 608 -3.34 -15.60 18.93
N SER A 609 -3.79 -15.54 17.68
CA SER A 609 -4.86 -16.40 17.15
C SER A 609 -4.47 -17.88 17.08
N TYR A 610 -3.19 -18.20 16.86
CA TYR A 610 -2.70 -19.58 16.86
C TYR A 610 -2.78 -20.19 18.26
N TYR A 611 -2.35 -19.45 19.29
CA TYR A 611 -2.43 -19.94 20.67
C TYR A 611 -3.88 -20.07 21.14
N GLU A 612 -4.73 -19.09 20.83
CA GLU A 612 -6.15 -19.10 21.19
C GLU A 612 -6.91 -20.27 20.51
N PHE A 613 -6.53 -20.60 19.27
CA PHE A 613 -7.07 -21.76 18.54
C PHE A 613 -6.81 -23.08 19.26
N TYR A 614 -5.56 -23.34 19.68
CA TYR A 614 -5.24 -24.59 20.40
C TYR A 614 -5.83 -24.62 21.82
N LYS A 615 -5.91 -23.49 22.52
CA LYS A 615 -6.62 -23.41 23.81
C LYS A 615 -8.08 -23.83 23.68
N GLN A 616 -8.78 -23.34 22.66
CA GLN A 616 -10.19 -23.68 22.45
C GLN A 616 -10.38 -25.13 21.95
N LEU A 617 -9.48 -25.65 21.09
CA LEU A 617 -9.49 -27.06 20.70
C LEU A 617 -9.29 -27.99 21.90
N LYS A 618 -8.37 -27.68 22.80
CA LYS A 618 -8.16 -28.43 24.05
C LYS A 618 -9.41 -28.45 24.93
N VAL A 619 -10.09 -27.31 25.07
CA VAL A 619 -11.37 -27.25 25.80
C VAL A 619 -12.41 -28.17 25.17
N ARG A 620 -12.58 -28.13 23.84
CA ARG A 620 -13.51 -29.03 23.13
C ARG A 620 -13.11 -30.51 23.23
N TYR A 621 -11.81 -30.81 23.22
CA TYR A 621 -11.30 -32.16 23.40
C TYR A 621 -11.58 -32.70 24.81
N ASN A 622 -11.28 -31.92 25.85
CA ASN A 622 -11.54 -32.28 27.25
C ASN A 622 -13.04 -32.46 27.53
N ASN A 623 -13.88 -31.68 26.87
CA ASN A 623 -15.35 -31.81 26.92
C ASN A 623 -15.90 -32.99 26.10
N LYS A 624 -15.04 -33.76 25.42
CA LYS A 624 -15.40 -34.88 24.52
C LYS A 624 -16.28 -34.46 23.34
N GLU A 625 -16.14 -33.22 22.87
CA GLU A 625 -16.87 -32.65 21.74
C GLU A 625 -16.19 -32.96 20.40
N LEU A 626 -14.89 -33.27 20.41
CA LEU A 626 -14.15 -33.72 19.23
C LEU A 626 -14.32 -35.23 19.04
N LYS A 627 -14.89 -35.62 17.90
CA LYS A 627 -15.06 -37.03 17.48
C LYS A 627 -14.24 -37.27 16.21
N ASP A 628 -13.73 -38.49 16.04
CA ASP A 628 -12.99 -38.91 14.84
C ASP A 628 -11.72 -38.10 14.53
N ILE A 629 -11.01 -37.63 15.57
CA ILE A 629 -9.67 -37.02 15.44
C ILE A 629 -8.58 -38.09 15.29
N SER A 630 -7.52 -37.78 14.56
CA SER A 630 -6.41 -38.72 14.34
C SER A 630 -5.63 -38.97 15.64
N VAL A 631 -4.98 -40.13 15.77
CA VAL A 631 -4.12 -40.45 16.93
C VAL A 631 -3.04 -39.37 17.15
N PHE A 632 -2.49 -38.83 16.06
CA PHE A 632 -1.50 -37.76 16.10
C PHE A 632 -2.08 -36.42 16.58
N ASP A 633 -3.30 -36.08 16.18
CA ASP A 633 -3.97 -34.87 16.66
C ASP A 633 -4.41 -35.00 18.12
N GLU A 634 -4.76 -36.22 18.55
CA GLU A 634 -5.06 -36.52 19.94
C GLU A 634 -3.82 -36.35 20.83
N ASP A 635 -2.67 -36.88 20.39
CA ASP A 635 -1.40 -36.70 21.10
C ASP A 635 -0.95 -35.23 21.11
N LEU A 636 -1.15 -34.49 20.02
CA LEU A 636 -0.90 -33.06 19.96
C LEU A 636 -1.73 -32.28 20.99
N LEU A 637 -3.02 -32.59 21.13
CA LEU A 637 -3.89 -31.90 22.10
C LEU A 637 -3.61 -32.27 23.56
N LYS A 638 -2.89 -33.38 23.80
CA LYS A 638 -2.38 -33.77 25.13
C LYS A 638 -1.08 -33.05 25.53
N THR A 639 -0.38 -32.41 24.59
CA THR A 639 0.80 -31.57 24.88
C THR A 639 0.40 -30.24 25.51
N ASP A 640 1.35 -29.44 25.98
CA ASP A 640 1.13 -28.10 26.56
C ASP A 640 0.98 -27.00 25.49
N ILE A 641 0.78 -27.37 24.21
CA ILE A 641 0.62 -26.43 23.11
C ILE A 641 -0.50 -25.42 23.38
N GLY A 642 -0.21 -24.14 23.15
CA GLY A 642 -1.13 -23.03 23.42
C GLY A 642 -1.08 -22.48 24.85
N GLU A 643 -0.37 -23.12 25.77
CA GLU A 643 -0.18 -22.65 27.15
C GLU A 643 1.07 -21.77 27.29
N PHE A 644 1.19 -21.05 28.39
CA PHE A 644 2.28 -20.11 28.65
C PHE A 644 2.79 -20.27 30.08
N GLU A 645 4.10 -20.13 30.28
CA GLU A 645 4.74 -20.12 31.59
C GLU A 645 5.65 -18.89 31.76
N LEU A 646 5.91 -18.50 33.02
CA LEU A 646 6.79 -17.40 33.37
C LEU A 646 8.24 -17.87 33.47
N TYR A 647 9.07 -17.45 32.51
CA TYR A 647 10.52 -17.65 32.53
C TYR A 647 11.25 -16.31 32.63
N GLU A 648 12.07 -16.12 33.67
CA GLU A 648 12.81 -14.87 33.93
C GLU A 648 11.93 -13.59 33.91
N GLY A 649 10.68 -13.70 34.38
CA GLY A 649 9.74 -12.59 34.43
C GLY A 649 9.09 -12.24 33.08
N LYS A 650 9.21 -13.11 32.06
CA LYS A 650 8.53 -12.99 30.76
C LYS A 650 7.64 -14.21 30.53
N GLU A 651 6.45 -13.99 29.97
CA GLU A 651 5.56 -15.08 29.53
C GLU A 651 6.12 -15.72 28.24
N VAL A 652 6.35 -17.03 28.28
CA VAL A 652 6.90 -17.83 27.18
C VAL A 652 5.90 -18.95 26.85
N PRO A 653 5.55 -19.17 25.58
CA PRO A 653 4.64 -20.25 25.18
C PRO A 653 5.29 -21.63 25.35
N LEU A 654 4.52 -22.59 25.87
CA LEU A 654 4.91 -23.98 26.04
C LEU A 654 4.63 -24.81 24.78
N ASP A 655 5.43 -25.86 24.56
CA ASP A 655 5.28 -26.87 23.48
C ASP A 655 5.02 -26.30 22.07
N VAL A 656 5.74 -25.23 21.73
CA VAL A 656 5.92 -24.78 20.36
C VAL A 656 7.31 -25.23 19.92
N PRO A 657 7.50 -25.81 18.71
CA PRO A 657 8.83 -26.14 18.22
C PRO A 657 9.68 -24.87 18.26
N LEU A 658 10.63 -24.82 19.19
CA LEU A 658 11.68 -23.81 19.20
C LEU A 658 12.44 -24.03 17.89
N PHE A 659 12.43 -23.05 17.01
CA PHE A 659 13.50 -22.99 16.03
C PHE A 659 14.78 -22.88 16.84
N GLU A 660 15.60 -23.93 16.84
CA GLU A 660 16.96 -23.84 17.32
C GLU A 660 17.56 -22.60 16.66
N ASP A 661 17.99 -21.64 17.50
CA ASP A 661 18.62 -20.41 17.07
C ASP A 661 19.60 -20.73 15.93
N GLU A 662 19.39 -20.13 14.76
CA GLU A 662 20.28 -20.30 13.62
C GLU A 662 21.72 -20.21 14.11
N HIS A 663 22.46 -21.32 14.06
CA HIS A 663 23.89 -21.32 14.31
C HIS A 663 24.53 -20.39 13.27
N VAL A 664 24.71 -19.13 13.65
CA VAL A 664 25.39 -18.15 12.82
C VAL A 664 26.84 -18.58 12.68
N GLU A 665 27.23 -18.98 11.48
CA GLU A 665 28.60 -19.37 11.17
C GLU A 665 29.56 -18.22 11.52
N LEU A 666 30.36 -18.43 12.56
CA LEU A 666 31.34 -17.44 13.01
C LEU A 666 32.57 -17.45 12.11
N ASN A 667 33.14 -16.27 11.91
CA ASN A 667 34.37 -16.04 11.13
C ASN A 667 34.25 -16.39 9.62
N VAL A 668 33.05 -16.46 9.08
CA VAL A 668 32.80 -16.65 7.64
C VAL A 668 32.26 -15.36 7.03
N PRO A 669 33.07 -14.62 6.25
CA PRO A 669 32.58 -13.45 5.54
C PRO A 669 31.54 -13.78 4.49
N LYS A 670 30.47 -13.00 4.45
CA LYS A 670 29.35 -13.09 3.50
C LYS A 670 29.20 -11.74 2.77
N ARG A 671 28.68 -11.76 1.53
CA ARG A 671 28.36 -10.53 0.78
C ARG A 671 27.06 -9.92 1.30
N GLY A 672 26.99 -8.59 1.36
CA GLY A 672 25.76 -7.85 1.68
C GLY A 672 25.82 -6.99 2.94
N GLY A 673 24.67 -6.44 3.32
CA GLY A 673 24.52 -5.50 4.43
C GLY A 673 24.89 -4.05 4.07
N PRO A 674 25.08 -3.17 5.08
CA PRO A 674 25.39 -1.74 4.87
C PRO A 674 26.73 -1.44 4.18
N LYS A 675 27.59 -2.45 4.02
CA LYS A 675 28.91 -2.41 3.38
C LYS A 675 29.01 -3.57 2.38
N LYS A 676 30.11 -3.71 1.65
CA LYS A 676 30.24 -4.80 0.64
C LYS A 676 30.18 -6.21 1.25
N PHE A 677 30.74 -6.37 2.45
CA PHE A 677 30.85 -7.65 3.14
C PHE A 677 30.48 -7.52 4.62
N TYR A 678 30.04 -8.60 5.23
CA TYR A 678 29.83 -8.71 6.67
C TYR A 678 30.29 -10.07 7.20
N VAL A 679 30.52 -10.15 8.51
CA VAL A 679 30.96 -11.37 9.19
C VAL A 679 30.47 -11.34 10.65
N TYR A 680 30.09 -12.50 11.17
CA TYR A 680 29.78 -12.66 12.59
C TYR A 680 31.03 -13.13 13.33
N VAL A 681 31.36 -12.48 14.43
CA VAL A 681 32.54 -12.79 15.25
C VAL A 681 32.17 -12.79 16.73
N LYS A 682 32.93 -13.53 17.53
CA LYS A 682 32.73 -13.56 18.98
C LYS A 682 33.48 -12.38 19.62
N ASP A 683 32.79 -11.60 20.42
CA ASP A 683 33.31 -10.49 21.24
C ASP A 683 32.97 -10.83 22.71
N GLY A 684 33.89 -11.54 23.38
CA GLY A 684 33.63 -12.19 24.68
C GLY A 684 32.62 -13.33 24.55
N ASP A 685 31.46 -13.22 25.22
CA ASP A 685 30.34 -14.17 25.15
C ASP A 685 29.27 -13.77 24.13
N LYS A 686 29.42 -12.61 23.48
CA LYS A 686 28.41 -12.08 22.54
C LYS A 686 28.86 -12.27 21.10
N VAL A 687 27.90 -12.52 20.22
CA VAL A 687 28.11 -12.50 18.77
C VAL A 687 27.93 -11.08 18.24
N LYS A 688 28.94 -10.58 17.52
CA LYS A 688 28.99 -9.24 16.93
C LYS A 688 29.02 -9.33 15.43
N LYS A 689 28.17 -8.54 14.75
CA LYS A 689 28.20 -8.38 13.29
C LYS A 689 29.17 -7.27 12.91
N VAL A 690 30.21 -7.61 12.17
CA VAL A 690 31.20 -6.66 11.64
C VAL A 690 30.97 -6.49 10.14
N THR A 691 30.80 -5.25 9.68
CA THR A 691 30.58 -4.91 8.27
C THR A 691 31.79 -4.16 7.70
N PHE A 692 32.27 -4.53 6.52
CA PHE A 692 33.51 -4.01 5.93
C PHE A 692 33.46 -3.92 4.39
N GLY A 693 34.35 -3.12 3.81
CA GLY A 693 34.42 -2.88 2.35
C GLY A 693 33.59 -1.69 1.88
N ASP A 694 34.12 -0.93 0.92
CA ASP A 694 33.55 0.33 0.45
C ASP A 694 32.42 0.17 -0.58
N THR A 695 31.33 0.92 -0.48
CA THR A 695 30.16 0.85 -1.38
C THR A 695 30.13 1.95 -2.45
N THR A 696 31.10 2.87 -2.48
CA THR A 696 31.12 4.09 -3.32
C THR A 696 31.63 3.87 -4.75
N GLY A 697 31.70 2.61 -5.21
CA GLY A 697 32.11 2.25 -6.58
C GLY A 697 33.59 1.84 -6.74
N LEU A 698 34.39 1.84 -5.67
CA LEU A 698 35.78 1.35 -5.73
C LEU A 698 35.83 -0.18 -5.92
N LYS A 699 36.48 -0.66 -6.99
CA LYS A 699 36.67 -2.11 -7.22
C LYS A 699 37.84 -2.65 -6.39
N VAL A 700 37.64 -3.83 -5.80
CA VAL A 700 38.72 -4.55 -5.11
C VAL A 700 39.64 -5.15 -6.17
N LYS A 701 40.90 -4.69 -6.21
CA LYS A 701 41.93 -5.18 -7.14
C LYS A 701 42.83 -6.19 -6.42
N LEU A 702 42.44 -7.47 -6.42
CA LEU A 702 43.22 -8.55 -5.79
C LEU A 702 44.33 -9.09 -6.70
N ASP A 703 44.17 -8.92 -8.00
CA ASP A 703 45.07 -9.35 -9.08
C ASP A 703 46.27 -8.41 -9.26
N ASP A 704 46.14 -7.14 -8.87
CA ASP A 704 47.18 -6.11 -9.00
C ASP A 704 48.15 -6.13 -7.80
N VAL A 705 49.40 -6.55 -8.04
CA VAL A 705 50.47 -6.66 -7.01
C VAL A 705 50.76 -5.32 -6.33
N GLU A 706 50.70 -4.21 -7.06
CA GLU A 706 51.05 -2.89 -6.56
C GLU A 706 49.90 -2.29 -5.75
N ALA A 707 48.66 -2.48 -6.21
CA ALA A 707 47.47 -2.13 -5.42
C ALA A 707 47.43 -2.89 -4.09
N ARG A 708 47.88 -4.16 -4.08
CA ARG A 708 47.99 -4.97 -2.85
C ARG A 708 48.97 -4.39 -1.85
N LYS A 709 50.22 -4.14 -2.26
CA LYS A 709 51.26 -3.54 -1.41
C LYS A 709 50.84 -2.18 -0.85
N ASN A 710 50.23 -1.33 -1.68
CA ASN A 710 49.75 -0.02 -1.26
C ASN A 710 48.55 -0.10 -0.29
N PHE A 711 47.72 -1.13 -0.38
CA PHE A 711 46.64 -1.35 0.58
C PHE A 711 47.19 -1.83 1.93
N ALA A 712 48.09 -2.81 1.93
CA ALA A 712 48.74 -3.33 3.13
C ALA A 712 49.45 -2.21 3.92
N ALA A 713 50.23 -1.38 3.22
CA ALA A 713 50.99 -0.28 3.82
C ALA A 713 50.09 0.81 4.41
N ARG A 714 49.01 1.20 3.72
CA ARG A 714 48.08 2.24 4.21
C ARG A 714 47.25 1.81 5.42
N HIS A 715 47.00 0.52 5.57
CA HIS A 715 46.13 -0.01 6.62
C HIS A 715 46.88 -0.72 7.75
N ASN A 716 48.22 -0.77 7.70
CA ASN A 716 49.08 -1.46 8.67
C ASN A 716 48.53 -2.87 8.95
N CYS A 717 48.34 -3.65 7.88
CA CYS A 717 47.70 -4.96 7.96
C CYS A 717 48.45 -5.96 8.83
N ASP A 718 49.75 -5.78 9.00
CA ASP A 718 50.61 -6.48 9.95
C ASP A 718 50.15 -6.33 11.42
N THR A 719 49.60 -5.18 11.79
CA THR A 719 49.10 -4.89 13.15
C THR A 719 47.61 -5.23 13.36
N ALA A 720 46.91 -5.67 12.33
CA ALA A 720 45.47 -5.91 12.37
C ALA A 720 45.15 -7.32 12.90
N ASN A 721 45.15 -7.46 14.23
CA ASN A 721 44.91 -8.74 14.94
C ASN A 721 43.52 -8.92 15.57
N ASP A 722 42.71 -7.84 15.62
CA ASP A 722 41.39 -7.87 16.27
C ASP A 722 40.26 -8.22 15.29
N LYS A 723 39.73 -9.44 15.41
CA LYS A 723 38.60 -9.97 14.62
C LYS A 723 37.32 -9.15 14.77
N THR A 724 37.17 -8.34 15.80
CA THR A 724 35.97 -7.50 16.00
C THR A 724 36.01 -6.21 15.18
N THR A 725 37.09 -5.96 14.44
CA THR A 725 37.28 -4.74 13.64
C THR A 725 37.15 -4.99 12.14
N ALA A 726 36.58 -4.02 11.43
CA ALA A 726 36.51 -4.06 9.97
C ALA A 726 37.90 -4.13 9.31
N ARG A 727 38.92 -3.51 9.93
CA ARG A 727 40.30 -3.49 9.45
C ARG A 727 40.89 -4.89 9.34
N TYR A 728 40.68 -5.75 10.35
CA TYR A 728 41.14 -7.15 10.33
C TYR A 728 40.60 -7.91 9.12
N TRP A 729 39.29 -7.79 8.88
CA TRP A 729 38.63 -8.51 7.78
C TRP A 729 38.98 -7.94 6.41
N SER A 730 39.09 -6.61 6.31
CA SER A 730 39.62 -5.96 5.11
C SER A 730 41.04 -6.43 4.81
N CYS A 731 41.91 -6.57 5.82
CA CYS A 731 43.30 -7.01 5.65
C CYS A 731 43.46 -8.51 5.32
N ARG A 732 42.41 -9.30 5.45
CA ARG A 732 42.41 -10.75 5.13
C ARG A 732 41.45 -11.11 4.01
N LEU A 733 40.89 -10.11 3.33
CA LEU A 733 39.97 -10.28 2.22
C LEU A 733 40.50 -11.23 1.12
N PRO A 734 41.79 -11.23 0.73
CA PRO A 734 42.29 -12.15 -0.31
C PRO A 734 42.12 -13.64 0.05
N TYR A 735 42.16 -13.97 1.34
CA TYR A 735 41.96 -15.33 1.85
C TYR A 735 40.51 -15.83 1.67
N TYR A 736 39.55 -14.92 1.75
CA TYR A 736 38.11 -15.20 1.62
C TYR A 736 37.55 -14.83 0.25
N ALA A 737 38.41 -14.47 -0.70
CA ALA A 737 37.99 -13.98 -2.00
C ALA A 737 37.19 -15.03 -2.77
N ASP A 738 37.61 -16.30 -2.75
CA ASP A 738 36.90 -17.39 -3.43
C ASP A 738 35.50 -17.63 -2.83
N SER A 739 35.39 -17.69 -1.50
CA SER A 739 34.09 -17.83 -0.81
C SER A 739 33.18 -16.62 -0.99
N LEU A 740 33.78 -15.45 -1.21
CA LEU A 740 33.09 -14.22 -1.54
C LEU A 740 32.91 -14.02 -3.05
N GLY A 741 33.20 -14.99 -3.93
CA GLY A 741 33.03 -14.85 -5.37
C GLY A 741 33.84 -13.71 -6.02
N LEU A 742 34.98 -13.36 -5.45
CA LEU A 742 35.96 -12.42 -5.99
C LEU A 742 37.04 -13.18 -6.77
N SER A 743 37.41 -12.69 -7.96
CA SER A 743 38.52 -13.26 -8.74
C SER A 743 39.87 -12.71 -8.27
N GLY A 744 40.94 -13.51 -8.37
CA GLY A 744 42.30 -13.12 -7.96
C GLY A 744 42.61 -13.36 -6.48
N GLY A 745 41.76 -14.13 -5.80
CA GLY A 745 41.95 -14.62 -4.44
C GLY A 745 43.03 -15.70 -4.29
N GLY A 746 43.43 -15.98 -3.06
CA GLY A 746 44.33 -17.08 -2.74
C GLY A 746 44.66 -17.17 -1.24
N ARG A 747 45.42 -18.19 -0.83
CA ARG A 747 45.86 -18.39 0.58
C ARG A 747 46.97 -17.39 0.98
N PHE A 748 46.71 -16.09 0.84
CA PHE A 748 47.64 -15.02 1.21
C PHE A 748 46.91 -13.86 1.90
N PHE A 749 47.68 -13.06 2.64
CA PHE A 749 47.25 -11.79 3.22
C PHE A 749 47.80 -10.65 2.34
N TRP A 750 47.26 -9.42 2.45
CA TRP A 750 47.75 -8.30 1.62
C TRP A 750 49.24 -8.05 1.75
#